data_AF-A0A674NHY6-F1
#
_entry.id   AF-A0A674NHY6-F1
#
_cell.length_a   1.000
_cell.length_b   1.000
_cell.length_c   1.000
_cell.angle_alpha   90.00
_cell.angle_beta   90.00
_cell.angle_gamma   90.00
#
_symmetry.space_group_name_H-M   'P 1'
#
loop_
_entity.id
_entity.type
_entity.pdbx_description
1 polymer ?
#
loop_
_entity_poly.entity_id
_entity_poly.type
_entity_poly.pdbx_seq_one_letter_code
_entity_poly.pdbx_strand_id
1 'polypeptide(L)'
;MGLPTLEFSDSFLDSPEFRERLQCHEIELERTNSFIKDLIKDGNMLVSALKSLSIAVQRFSQSLQEFQFECIGDAETDDEISIAQSLKEFSQLLSTMEEERKRLIQNADDVLISPLERFRKEQIGAVKEGKKQFDKETERYYSVLEKHLSLSSKKKDSHLQEADTQMSKDRQVFYDASLQYVFKIQEVQERKKFEFVEPLLAFLQGLFTFYHEGYELASEFEPYKQQLQFNLRSHFARNNFESTRAEVERLMRRIRSAEEDFKAPSSFTMEGYLYIQEKRPLGSIWTRYYCTYEKSSKMFTMSSTESRAANRQMFRLRSCVRRKRDSIDKRFCFDIEVVERHGVITLQALSEANRRLWMEAMDGKEPIYTLPSLLSKKEETFLNEAGLNFVKQCISLIETRGLTTPGLYRTGGVNSKVQRLMTSVFASTAPADLHLDADAWDNKTITSGLKDYFRCLAEPVLTYRLHKEFLKAAKYDDQKYRVRAIHALVHKLPEKNRALLDLLTNHLYNNCSQNLMTVSNLGMIFGPTLMRSQEETVAAMMNIKFQNIVVEIIIENHHKVLLSSRLLHPLPPQRLACPPQQRRLLRSLPPKAAQTGAIKKTPVPPLTSRRPLPGLPPSSLRPSRLPLCPPPCPLYCPQRGPCLPKETQTPLCPQ
;
A
#
# COMPACT_ATOMS: atom_id res chain seq x y z
N MET A 1 41.05 48.05 -28.49
CA MET A 1 40.76 48.81 -29.74
C MET A 1 40.45 47.81 -30.84
N GLY A 2 39.92 48.24 -31.98
CA GLY A 2 39.75 47.35 -33.15
C GLY A 2 41.07 46.97 -33.79
N LEU A 3 41.04 46.07 -34.78
CA LEU A 3 42.18 45.83 -35.66
C LEU A 3 42.44 47.09 -36.52
N PRO A 4 43.70 47.45 -36.78
CA PRO A 4 44.05 48.52 -37.72
C PRO A 4 43.71 48.08 -39.16
N THR A 5 43.44 49.03 -40.05
CA THR A 5 43.17 48.71 -41.47
C THR A 5 44.45 48.26 -42.19
N LEU A 6 44.29 47.47 -43.24
CA LEU A 6 45.36 47.04 -44.13
C LEU A 6 45.17 47.72 -45.48
N GLU A 7 45.79 48.88 -45.69
CA GLU A 7 45.68 49.59 -46.96
C GLU A 7 46.54 48.92 -48.04
N PHE A 8 46.01 48.77 -49.25
CA PHE A 8 46.77 48.19 -50.37
C PHE A 8 47.98 49.04 -50.80
N SER A 9 48.00 50.34 -50.47
CA SER A 9 49.16 51.21 -50.62
C SER A 9 50.38 50.69 -49.86
N ASP A 10 50.17 50.11 -48.69
CA ASP A 10 51.23 49.80 -47.74
C ASP A 10 52.01 48.55 -48.16
N SER A 11 51.37 47.67 -48.94
CA SER A 11 52.00 46.52 -49.61
C SER A 11 53.11 46.90 -50.59
N PHE A 12 53.11 48.14 -51.11
CA PHE A 12 54.20 48.63 -51.97
C PHE A 12 55.40 49.15 -51.18
N LEU A 13 55.18 49.60 -49.94
CA LEU A 13 56.20 50.13 -49.03
C LEU A 13 56.86 49.04 -48.17
N ASP A 14 56.12 47.95 -47.90
CA ASP A 14 56.50 46.84 -47.03
C ASP A 14 57.10 47.26 -45.67
N SER A 15 56.50 48.29 -45.07
CA SER A 15 57.07 48.93 -43.87
C SER A 15 56.98 48.03 -42.62
N PRO A 16 57.84 48.24 -41.60
CA PRO A 16 57.75 47.51 -40.33
C PRO A 16 56.37 47.64 -39.68
N GLU A 17 55.74 48.81 -39.77
CA GLU A 17 54.41 49.07 -39.23
C GLU A 17 53.33 48.35 -40.05
N PHE A 18 53.50 48.20 -41.37
CA PHE A 18 52.60 47.37 -42.19
C PHE A 18 52.71 45.89 -41.80
N ARG A 19 53.93 45.37 -41.61
CA ARG A 19 54.17 44.00 -41.12
C ARG A 19 53.60 43.78 -39.72
N GLU A 20 53.68 44.76 -38.81
CA GLU A 20 53.02 44.70 -37.49
C GLU A 20 51.48 44.68 -37.61
N ARG A 21 50.89 45.54 -38.46
CA ARG A 21 49.44 45.51 -38.75
C ARG A 21 49.01 44.15 -39.29
N LEU A 22 49.77 43.59 -40.23
CA LEU A 22 49.52 42.27 -40.84
C LEU A 22 49.56 41.16 -39.76
N GLN A 23 50.58 41.15 -38.91
CA GLN A 23 50.71 40.21 -37.78
C GLN A 23 49.53 40.29 -36.79
N CYS A 24 48.98 41.50 -36.55
CA CYS A 24 47.80 41.66 -35.71
C CYS A 24 46.56 40.96 -36.28
N HIS A 25 46.37 40.98 -37.61
CA HIS A 25 45.29 40.23 -38.29
C HIS A 25 45.53 38.72 -38.24
N GLU A 26 46.76 38.25 -38.45
CA GLU A 26 47.12 36.83 -38.33
C GLU A 26 46.79 36.26 -36.95
N ILE A 27 47.17 36.97 -35.88
CA ILE A 27 46.91 36.56 -34.49
C ILE A 27 45.41 36.48 -34.21
N GLU A 28 44.61 37.37 -34.78
CA GLU A 28 43.15 37.36 -34.62
C GLU A 28 42.48 36.20 -35.38
N LEU A 29 42.96 35.89 -36.58
CA LEU A 29 42.51 34.73 -37.35
C LEU A 29 42.91 33.39 -36.70
N GLU A 30 44.07 33.28 -36.05
CA GLU A 30 44.45 32.06 -35.32
C GLU A 30 43.66 31.88 -34.01
N ARG A 31 43.34 32.98 -33.31
CA ARG A 31 42.37 32.98 -32.19
C ARG A 31 40.99 32.53 -32.67
N THR A 32 40.54 33.03 -33.82
CA THR A 32 39.28 32.63 -34.46
C THR A 32 39.28 31.14 -34.82
N ASN A 33 40.37 30.63 -35.41
CA ASN A 33 40.53 29.21 -35.74
C ASN A 33 40.40 28.31 -34.49
N SER A 34 41.05 28.71 -33.40
CA SER A 34 41.00 27.99 -32.12
C SER A 34 39.59 28.01 -31.53
N PHE A 35 38.96 29.18 -31.47
CA PHE A 35 37.60 29.34 -30.96
C PHE A 35 36.56 28.53 -31.76
N ILE A 36 36.63 28.53 -33.10
CA ILE A 36 35.74 27.74 -33.95
C ILE A 36 35.95 26.24 -33.72
N LYS A 37 37.20 25.78 -33.55
CA LYS A 37 37.53 24.38 -33.24
C LYS A 37 36.92 23.93 -31.90
N ASP A 38 37.01 24.75 -30.86
CA ASP A 38 36.44 24.43 -29.55
C ASP A 38 34.90 24.51 -29.57
N LEU A 39 34.31 25.47 -30.29
CA LEU A 39 32.85 25.56 -30.50
C LEU A 39 32.29 24.34 -31.25
N ILE A 40 33.01 23.81 -32.26
CA ILE A 40 32.66 22.57 -32.96
C ILE A 40 32.68 21.37 -32.00
N LYS A 41 33.68 21.29 -31.12
CA LYS A 41 33.80 20.23 -30.11
C LYS A 41 32.65 20.29 -29.11
N ASP A 42 32.32 21.47 -28.59
CA ASP A 42 31.24 21.64 -27.60
C ASP A 42 29.86 21.42 -28.25
N GLY A 43 29.68 21.82 -29.53
CA GLY A 43 28.51 21.48 -30.33
C GLY A 43 28.33 19.97 -30.52
N ASN A 44 29.41 19.24 -30.81
CA ASN A 44 29.40 17.77 -30.86
C ASN A 44 29.02 17.13 -29.51
N MET A 45 29.52 17.70 -28.39
CA MET A 45 29.12 17.25 -27.05
C MET A 45 27.63 17.49 -26.76
N LEU A 46 27.08 18.63 -27.18
CA LEU A 46 25.65 18.94 -27.08
C LEU A 46 24.80 17.95 -27.91
N VAL A 47 25.16 17.71 -29.16
CA VAL A 47 24.46 16.74 -30.03
C VAL A 47 24.51 15.32 -29.46
N SER A 48 25.64 14.92 -28.89
CA SER A 48 25.79 13.63 -28.19
C SER A 48 24.91 13.52 -26.93
N ALA A 49 24.79 14.60 -26.16
CA ALA A 49 23.90 14.67 -24.99
C ALA A 49 22.41 14.58 -25.39
N LEU A 50 22.00 15.32 -26.42
CA LEU A 50 20.64 15.27 -26.98
C LEU A 50 20.30 13.86 -27.51
N LYS A 51 21.23 13.20 -28.19
CA LYS A 51 21.09 11.81 -28.66
C LYS A 51 20.97 10.81 -27.51
N SER A 52 21.75 11.00 -26.44
CA SER A 52 21.68 10.16 -25.23
C SER A 52 20.33 10.32 -24.51
N LEU A 53 19.84 11.56 -24.39
CA LEU A 53 18.52 11.84 -23.83
C LEU A 53 17.40 11.20 -24.67
N SER A 54 17.48 11.31 -26.00
CA SER A 54 16.46 10.73 -26.89
C SER A 54 16.38 9.21 -26.78
N ILE A 55 17.53 8.51 -26.73
CA ILE A 55 17.59 7.06 -26.50
C ILE A 55 16.97 6.69 -25.13
N ALA A 56 17.16 7.51 -24.09
CA ALA A 56 16.57 7.26 -22.77
C ALA A 56 15.04 7.42 -22.78
N VAL A 57 14.51 8.49 -23.39
CA VAL A 57 13.06 8.72 -23.48
C VAL A 57 12.39 7.66 -24.36
N GLN A 58 12.97 7.29 -25.50
CA GLN A 58 12.42 6.24 -26.35
C GLN A 58 12.31 4.87 -25.63
N ARG A 59 13.33 4.50 -24.84
CA ARG A 59 13.28 3.27 -24.03
C ARG A 59 12.18 3.32 -22.97
N PHE A 60 12.03 4.45 -22.29
CA PHE A 60 10.94 4.64 -21.32
C PHE A 60 9.56 4.57 -22.00
N SER A 61 9.42 5.20 -23.16
CA SER A 61 8.21 5.13 -24.00
C SER A 61 7.85 3.69 -24.38
N GLN A 62 8.82 2.90 -24.82
CA GLN A 62 8.63 1.49 -25.13
C GLN A 62 8.13 0.70 -23.90
N SER A 63 8.73 0.91 -22.72
CA SER A 63 8.27 0.27 -21.48
C SER A 63 6.84 0.65 -21.05
N LEU A 64 6.35 1.84 -21.44
CA LEU A 64 4.94 2.23 -21.24
C LEU A 64 4.00 1.55 -22.25
N GLN A 65 4.46 1.30 -23.48
CA GLN A 65 3.68 0.66 -24.55
C GLN A 65 3.56 -0.86 -24.35
N GLU A 66 4.60 -1.49 -23.82
CA GLU A 66 4.65 -2.93 -23.53
C GLU A 66 3.89 -3.33 -22.25
N PHE A 67 3.50 -2.36 -21.41
CA PHE A 67 2.79 -2.63 -20.17
C PHE A 67 1.37 -3.17 -20.42
N GLN A 68 1.05 -4.29 -19.75
CA GLN A 68 -0.27 -4.94 -19.72
C GLN A 68 -0.51 -5.47 -18.29
N PHE A 69 -1.78 -5.63 -17.89
CA PHE A 69 -2.10 -6.21 -16.58
C PHE A 69 -2.16 -7.74 -16.65
N GLU A 70 -1.75 -8.42 -15.58
CA GLU A 70 -2.04 -9.84 -15.40
C GLU A 70 -3.49 -9.99 -14.89
N CYS A 71 -4.41 -10.27 -15.82
CA CYS A 71 -5.84 -10.46 -15.54
C CYS A 71 -6.12 -11.47 -14.42
N ILE A 72 -6.84 -11.05 -13.37
CA ILE A 72 -7.30 -11.91 -12.28
C ILE A 72 -8.75 -12.35 -12.52
N GLY A 73 -8.93 -13.25 -13.49
CA GLY A 73 -10.24 -13.76 -13.90
C GLY A 73 -10.23 -14.25 -15.34
N ASP A 74 -11.41 -14.40 -15.93
CA ASP A 74 -11.59 -14.85 -17.31
C ASP A 74 -11.49 -13.70 -18.35
N ALA A 75 -11.49 -12.43 -17.91
CA ALA A 75 -11.35 -11.24 -18.75
C ALA A 75 -10.86 -10.02 -17.94
N GLU A 76 -10.12 -9.10 -18.58
CA GLU A 76 -9.74 -7.80 -18.01
C GLU A 76 -10.97 -6.92 -17.72
N THR A 77 -10.87 -6.06 -16.71
CA THR A 77 -11.90 -5.04 -16.42
C THR A 77 -11.75 -3.79 -17.30
N ASP A 78 -12.85 -3.05 -17.50
CA ASP A 78 -12.84 -1.75 -18.20
C ASP A 78 -11.82 -0.76 -17.59
N ASP A 79 -11.63 -0.81 -16.26
CA ASP A 79 -10.64 0.00 -15.54
C ASP A 79 -9.20 -0.44 -15.88
N GLU A 80 -8.87 -1.74 -15.92
CA GLU A 80 -7.54 -2.25 -16.32
C GLU A 80 -7.21 -1.91 -17.78
N ILE A 81 -8.16 -2.15 -18.68
CA ILE A 81 -8.05 -1.82 -20.12
C ILE A 81 -7.79 -0.33 -20.31
N SER A 82 -8.50 0.54 -19.58
CA SER A 82 -8.36 1.98 -19.69
C SER A 82 -7.05 2.51 -19.10
N ILE A 83 -6.56 1.94 -17.99
CA ILE A 83 -5.22 2.28 -17.47
C ILE A 83 -4.14 1.85 -18.47
N ALA A 84 -4.21 0.61 -18.99
CA ALA A 84 -3.26 0.13 -20.00
C ALA A 84 -3.28 0.99 -21.27
N GLN A 85 -4.45 1.47 -21.69
CA GLN A 85 -4.55 2.45 -22.79
C GLN A 85 -3.91 3.78 -22.43
N SER A 86 -4.08 4.31 -21.21
CA SER A 86 -3.46 5.58 -20.81
C SER A 86 -1.93 5.57 -20.88
N LEU A 87 -1.29 4.43 -20.59
CA LEU A 87 0.15 4.26 -20.73
C LEU A 87 0.59 4.24 -22.21
N LYS A 88 -0.24 3.71 -23.11
CA LYS A 88 -0.04 3.77 -24.56
C LYS A 88 -0.23 5.19 -25.11
N GLU A 89 -1.16 5.99 -24.58
CA GLU A 89 -1.28 7.41 -24.94
C GLU A 89 -0.06 8.23 -24.49
N PHE A 90 0.44 8.00 -23.27
CA PHE A 90 1.70 8.62 -22.81
C PHE A 90 2.90 8.21 -23.69
N SER A 91 2.96 6.95 -24.11
CA SER A 91 4.01 6.47 -25.02
C SER A 91 3.93 7.13 -26.40
N GLN A 92 2.73 7.28 -26.97
CA GLN A 92 2.56 7.97 -28.24
C GLN A 92 3.03 9.44 -28.16
N LEU A 93 2.60 10.19 -27.13
CA LEU A 93 3.03 11.57 -26.91
C LEU A 93 4.56 11.71 -26.81
N LEU A 94 5.20 10.86 -26.01
CA LEU A 94 6.66 10.84 -25.86
C LEU A 94 7.35 10.47 -27.18
N SER A 95 6.81 9.51 -27.92
CA SER A 95 7.38 9.07 -29.20
C SER A 95 7.38 10.18 -30.24
N THR A 96 6.25 10.89 -30.41
CA THR A 96 6.15 12.05 -31.32
C THR A 96 7.12 13.16 -30.93
N MET A 97 7.23 13.49 -29.64
CA MET A 97 8.19 14.49 -29.15
C MET A 97 9.66 14.09 -29.42
N GLU A 98 9.98 12.79 -29.40
CA GLU A 98 11.31 12.29 -29.77
C GLU A 98 11.57 12.29 -31.27
N GLU A 99 10.54 12.22 -32.13
CA GLU A 99 10.71 12.39 -33.57
C GLU A 99 11.13 13.82 -33.92
N GLU A 100 10.55 14.84 -33.27
CA GLU A 100 11.01 16.22 -33.42
C GLU A 100 12.46 16.39 -32.97
N ARG A 101 12.83 15.82 -31.81
CA ARG A 101 14.22 15.90 -31.33
C ARG A 101 15.19 15.16 -32.25
N LYS A 102 14.78 14.03 -32.84
CA LYS A 102 15.58 13.31 -33.85
C LYS A 102 15.81 14.16 -35.10
N ARG A 103 14.80 14.89 -35.59
CA ARG A 103 14.98 15.81 -36.73
C ARG A 103 15.97 16.93 -36.39
N LEU A 104 15.87 17.53 -35.20
CA LEU A 104 16.87 18.49 -34.71
C LEU A 104 18.29 17.89 -34.62
N ILE A 105 18.43 16.70 -34.04
CA ILE A 105 19.73 16.01 -33.89
C ILE A 105 20.34 15.67 -35.25
N GLN A 106 19.52 15.19 -36.20
CA GLN A 106 19.99 14.79 -37.53
C GLN A 106 20.44 15.98 -38.37
N ASN A 107 19.71 17.11 -38.29
CA ASN A 107 20.04 18.33 -39.00
C ASN A 107 21.21 19.10 -38.36
N ALA A 108 21.57 18.81 -37.11
CA ALA A 108 22.59 19.58 -36.38
C ALA A 108 23.99 19.48 -37.00
N ASP A 109 24.34 18.40 -37.71
CA ASP A 109 25.62 18.35 -38.42
C ASP A 109 25.61 19.28 -39.63
N ASP A 110 24.65 19.09 -40.55
CA ASP A 110 24.49 19.87 -41.78
C ASP A 110 24.31 21.38 -41.53
N VAL A 111 23.65 21.75 -40.42
CA VAL A 111 23.29 23.14 -40.10
C VAL A 111 24.35 23.84 -39.23
N LEU A 112 25.08 23.13 -38.36
CA LEU A 112 26.04 23.75 -37.43
C LEU A 112 27.47 23.23 -37.60
N ILE A 113 27.68 21.91 -37.51
CA ILE A 113 29.03 21.32 -37.45
C ILE A 113 29.74 21.42 -38.80
N SER A 114 29.14 20.91 -39.86
CA SER A 114 29.71 20.89 -41.20
C SER A 114 29.98 22.31 -41.78
N PRO A 115 29.09 23.31 -41.60
CA PRO A 115 29.40 24.69 -42.00
C PRO A 115 30.57 25.33 -41.25
N LEU A 116 30.66 25.15 -39.92
CA LEU A 116 31.77 25.68 -39.12
C LEU A 116 33.09 24.96 -39.44
N GLU A 117 33.05 23.63 -39.66
CA GLU A 117 34.18 22.85 -40.17
C GLU A 117 34.64 23.38 -41.54
N ARG A 118 33.69 23.66 -42.46
CA ARG A 118 33.98 24.19 -43.80
C ARG A 118 34.66 25.55 -43.73
N PHE A 119 34.09 26.50 -43.00
CA PHE A 119 34.69 27.84 -42.82
C PHE A 119 36.11 27.76 -42.24
N ARG A 120 36.34 26.90 -41.24
CA ARG A 120 37.66 26.69 -40.64
C ARG A 120 38.67 26.08 -41.62
N LYS A 121 38.25 25.11 -42.44
CA LYS A 121 39.12 24.39 -43.39
C LYS A 121 39.40 25.19 -44.67
N GLU A 122 38.38 25.80 -45.26
CA GLU A 122 38.46 26.44 -46.57
C GLU A 122 38.86 27.92 -46.45
N GLN A 123 38.15 28.71 -45.64
CA GLN A 123 38.42 30.16 -45.56
C GLN A 123 39.68 30.46 -44.75
N ILE A 124 39.76 29.99 -43.50
CA ILE A 124 40.96 30.22 -42.67
C ILE A 124 42.16 29.42 -43.21
N GLY A 125 41.93 28.20 -43.74
CA GLY A 125 42.99 27.41 -44.37
C GLY A 125 43.65 28.14 -45.55
N ALA A 126 42.86 28.70 -46.47
CA ALA A 126 43.38 29.47 -47.59
C ALA A 126 44.20 30.71 -47.18
N VAL A 127 43.90 31.35 -46.04
CA VAL A 127 44.75 32.44 -45.51
C VAL A 127 46.11 31.89 -45.05
N LYS A 128 46.16 30.69 -44.44
CA LYS A 128 47.43 30.06 -44.03
C LYS A 128 48.26 29.57 -45.23
N GLU A 129 47.63 29.27 -46.36
CA GLU A 129 48.31 28.96 -47.62
C GLU A 129 48.79 30.23 -48.34
N GLY A 130 47.95 31.26 -48.39
CA GLY A 130 48.32 32.60 -48.87
C GLY A 130 49.52 33.17 -48.12
N LYS A 131 49.56 33.00 -46.79
CA LYS A 131 50.72 33.39 -45.96
C LYS A 131 52.01 32.70 -46.43
N LYS A 132 52.01 31.37 -46.56
CA LYS A 132 53.20 30.62 -46.99
C LYS A 132 53.72 31.09 -48.35
N GLN A 133 52.82 31.43 -49.28
CA GLN A 133 53.20 31.91 -50.59
C GLN A 133 53.73 33.37 -50.53
N PHE A 134 53.15 34.23 -49.69
CA PHE A 134 53.67 35.58 -49.43
C PHE A 134 55.04 35.58 -48.73
N ASP A 135 55.23 34.75 -47.70
CA ASP A 135 56.51 34.58 -47.00
C ASP A 135 57.58 34.06 -47.99
N LYS A 136 57.26 33.07 -48.81
CA LYS A 136 58.15 32.50 -49.84
C LYS A 136 58.58 33.50 -50.90
N GLU A 137 57.66 34.29 -51.46
CA GLU A 137 58.05 35.31 -52.44
C GLU A 137 58.73 36.52 -51.75
N THR A 138 58.47 36.79 -50.47
CA THR A 138 59.25 37.75 -49.65
C THR A 138 60.72 37.30 -49.57
N GLU A 139 61.00 36.08 -49.13
CA GLU A 139 62.36 35.53 -49.01
C GLU A 139 63.09 35.54 -50.36
N ARG A 140 62.41 35.10 -51.42
CA ARG A 140 62.92 35.13 -52.79
C ARG A 140 63.26 36.55 -53.23
N TYR A 141 62.34 37.51 -53.04
CA TYR A 141 62.50 38.89 -53.48
C TYR A 141 63.73 39.54 -52.82
N TYR A 142 63.84 39.47 -51.50
CA TYR A 142 64.99 40.04 -50.80
C TYR A 142 66.31 39.32 -51.16
N SER A 143 66.29 38.00 -51.41
CA SER A 143 67.47 37.26 -51.88
C SER A 143 67.86 37.58 -53.34
N VAL A 144 66.94 38.02 -54.18
CA VAL A 144 67.23 38.53 -55.54
C VAL A 144 67.74 39.98 -55.47
N LEU A 145 67.12 40.81 -54.62
CA LEU A 145 67.53 42.18 -54.37
C LEU A 145 68.97 42.28 -53.86
N GLU A 146 69.37 41.47 -52.87
CA GLU A 146 70.75 41.43 -52.37
C GLU A 146 71.76 41.10 -53.49
N LYS A 147 71.44 40.10 -54.32
CA LYS A 147 72.28 39.71 -55.47
C LYS A 147 72.37 40.84 -56.50
N HIS A 148 71.26 41.52 -56.79
CA HIS A 148 71.21 42.67 -57.69
C HIS A 148 72.04 43.85 -57.15
N LEU A 149 71.89 44.21 -55.87
CA LEU A 149 72.67 45.28 -55.22
C LEU A 149 74.17 44.96 -55.13
N SER A 150 74.55 43.67 -55.10
CA SER A 150 75.95 43.23 -55.14
C SER A 150 76.61 43.29 -56.52
N LEU A 151 75.88 43.64 -57.59
CA LEU A 151 76.44 43.77 -58.94
C LEU A 151 77.43 44.92 -59.04
N SER A 152 78.64 44.63 -59.54
CA SER A 152 79.64 45.68 -59.76
C SER A 152 79.22 46.64 -60.88
N SER A 153 79.24 47.93 -60.58
CA SER A 153 79.05 49.04 -61.53
C SER A 153 80.09 49.11 -62.67
N LYS A 154 81.07 48.19 -62.71
CA LYS A 154 82.03 48.01 -63.81
C LYS A 154 81.59 46.95 -64.83
N LYS A 155 80.38 46.39 -64.70
CA LYS A 155 79.76 45.52 -65.73
C LYS A 155 79.36 46.36 -66.96
N LYS A 156 79.11 45.69 -68.09
CA LYS A 156 78.57 46.34 -69.30
C LYS A 156 77.14 46.83 -69.03
N ASP A 157 76.80 48.02 -69.50
CA ASP A 157 75.49 48.65 -69.33
C ASP A 157 74.32 47.74 -69.73
N SER A 158 74.46 46.96 -70.81
CA SER A 158 73.43 46.00 -71.25
C SER A 158 73.12 44.91 -70.21
N HIS A 159 74.11 44.46 -69.44
CA HIS A 159 73.96 43.48 -68.35
C HIS A 159 73.41 44.14 -67.07
N LEU A 160 73.62 45.45 -66.88
CA LEU A 160 72.97 46.20 -65.80
C LEU A 160 71.48 46.39 -66.12
N GLN A 161 71.16 46.86 -67.33
CA GLN A 161 69.78 47.02 -67.82
C GLN A 161 68.98 45.71 -67.81
N GLU A 162 69.60 44.58 -68.15
CA GLU A 162 68.98 43.25 -68.05
C GLU A 162 68.67 42.88 -66.59
N ALA A 163 69.60 43.18 -65.66
CA ALA A 163 69.39 42.97 -64.23
C ALA A 163 68.33 43.91 -63.64
N ASP A 164 68.28 45.19 -64.04
CA ASP A 164 67.23 46.15 -63.65
C ASP A 164 65.84 45.68 -64.13
N THR A 165 65.78 45.17 -65.36
CA THR A 165 64.57 44.64 -65.99
C THR A 165 64.09 43.38 -65.27
N GLN A 166 65.00 42.49 -64.87
CA GLN A 166 64.66 41.29 -64.11
C GLN A 166 64.24 41.61 -62.67
N MET A 167 65.00 42.47 -61.98
CA MET A 167 64.69 42.98 -60.64
C MET A 167 63.28 43.63 -60.60
N SER A 168 62.91 44.35 -61.65
CA SER A 168 61.57 44.94 -61.78
C SER A 168 60.45 43.90 -61.89
N LYS A 169 60.69 42.74 -62.52
CA LYS A 169 59.72 41.62 -62.60
C LYS A 169 59.60 40.88 -61.27
N ASP A 170 60.72 40.54 -60.64
CA ASP A 170 60.69 39.87 -59.32
C ASP A 170 60.04 40.76 -58.25
N ARG A 171 60.22 42.08 -58.34
CA ARG A 171 59.48 43.06 -57.52
C ARG A 171 57.97 43.03 -57.77
N GLN A 172 57.54 42.94 -59.03
CA GLN A 172 56.12 42.83 -59.35
C GLN A 172 55.50 41.56 -58.77
N VAL A 173 56.18 40.40 -58.90
CA VAL A 173 55.71 39.13 -58.32
C VAL A 173 55.56 39.22 -56.80
N PHE A 174 56.48 39.90 -56.12
CA PHE A 174 56.37 40.15 -54.68
C PHE A 174 55.16 41.04 -54.32
N TYR A 175 54.96 42.16 -55.02
CA TYR A 175 53.81 43.03 -54.77
C TYR A 175 52.49 42.33 -55.08
N ASP A 176 52.37 41.59 -56.19
CA ASP A 176 51.18 40.82 -56.53
C ASP A 176 50.85 39.78 -55.43
N ALA A 177 51.87 39.11 -54.86
CA ALA A 177 51.68 38.20 -53.73
C ALA A 177 51.23 38.92 -52.44
N SER A 178 51.78 40.11 -52.14
CA SER A 178 51.38 40.92 -50.99
C SER A 178 49.92 41.38 -51.11
N LEU A 179 49.54 41.90 -52.29
CA LEU A 179 48.19 42.38 -52.56
C LEU A 179 47.17 41.23 -52.48
N GLN A 180 47.48 40.05 -53.04
CA GLN A 180 46.65 38.85 -52.92
C GLN A 180 46.49 38.40 -51.45
N TYR A 181 47.56 38.45 -50.65
CA TYR A 181 47.50 38.05 -49.25
C TYR A 181 46.67 39.02 -48.39
N VAL A 182 46.88 40.33 -48.55
CA VAL A 182 46.06 41.37 -47.88
C VAL A 182 44.59 41.26 -48.29
N PHE A 183 44.30 41.07 -49.58
CA PHE A 183 42.94 40.84 -50.07
C PHE A 183 42.32 39.60 -49.41
N LYS A 184 43.03 38.47 -49.32
CA LYS A 184 42.48 37.24 -48.72
C LYS A 184 42.23 37.37 -47.21
N ILE A 185 43.05 38.14 -46.48
CA ILE A 185 42.77 38.48 -45.07
C ILE A 185 41.47 39.29 -44.96
N GLN A 186 41.32 40.36 -45.75
CA GLN A 186 40.13 41.21 -45.74
C GLN A 186 38.87 40.40 -46.10
N GLU A 187 38.93 39.57 -47.15
CA GLU A 187 37.82 38.72 -47.58
C GLU A 187 37.34 37.81 -46.44
N VAL A 188 38.26 37.17 -45.71
CA VAL A 188 37.90 36.26 -44.61
C VAL A 188 37.39 37.03 -43.38
N GLN A 189 37.89 38.22 -43.09
CA GLN A 189 37.35 39.09 -42.03
C GLN A 189 35.93 39.60 -42.34
N GLU A 190 35.57 39.80 -43.61
CA GLU A 190 34.19 40.10 -44.03
C GLU A 190 33.30 38.85 -44.00
N ARG A 191 33.74 37.73 -44.60
CA ARG A 191 32.99 36.44 -44.58
C ARG A 191 32.64 35.98 -43.17
N LYS A 192 33.58 36.13 -42.23
CA LYS A 192 33.40 35.85 -40.79
C LYS A 192 32.19 36.54 -40.16
N LYS A 193 31.71 37.66 -40.69
CA LYS A 193 30.57 38.39 -40.13
C LYS A 193 29.23 37.70 -40.38
N PHE A 194 29.14 36.83 -41.40
CA PHE A 194 27.90 36.11 -41.74
C PHE A 194 28.10 34.59 -41.80
N GLU A 195 29.11 34.05 -42.49
CA GLU A 195 29.34 32.59 -42.63
C GLU A 195 29.55 31.87 -41.28
N PHE A 196 29.98 32.59 -40.24
CA PHE A 196 30.09 32.07 -38.86
C PHE A 196 28.78 32.20 -38.04
N VAL A 197 27.95 33.20 -38.34
CA VAL A 197 26.76 33.55 -37.55
C VAL A 197 25.51 32.82 -38.05
N GLU A 198 25.39 32.63 -39.37
CA GLU A 198 24.28 31.91 -40.01
C GLU A 198 24.10 30.47 -39.50
N PRO A 199 25.16 29.64 -39.33
CA PRO A 199 25.02 28.29 -38.74
C PRO A 199 24.47 28.30 -37.30
N LEU A 200 24.91 29.27 -36.49
CA LEU A 200 24.46 29.43 -35.10
C LEU A 200 23.01 29.89 -35.03
N LEU A 201 22.61 30.84 -35.89
CA LEU A 201 21.23 31.31 -35.99
C LEU A 201 20.28 30.19 -36.46
N ALA A 202 20.68 29.42 -37.47
CA ALA A 202 19.88 28.31 -37.99
C ALA A 202 19.73 27.16 -36.97
N PHE A 203 20.78 26.86 -36.19
CA PHE A 203 20.68 25.88 -35.09
C PHE A 203 19.77 26.37 -33.96
N LEU A 204 19.85 27.65 -33.58
CA LEU A 204 18.94 28.26 -32.61
C LEU A 204 17.48 28.27 -33.10
N GLN A 205 17.25 28.52 -34.39
CA GLN A 205 15.92 28.41 -34.99
C GLN A 205 15.38 26.98 -34.90
N GLY A 206 16.20 25.95 -35.20
CA GLY A 206 15.83 24.55 -35.03
C GLY A 206 15.48 24.17 -33.58
N LEU A 207 16.22 24.71 -32.60
CA LEU A 207 15.88 24.57 -31.18
C LEU A 207 14.53 25.22 -30.85
N PHE A 208 14.27 26.45 -31.33
CA PHE A 208 12.99 27.12 -31.08
C PHE A 208 11.81 26.41 -31.76
N THR A 209 11.98 25.85 -32.96
CA THR A 209 10.97 24.97 -33.57
C THR A 209 10.69 23.76 -32.68
N PHE A 210 11.72 23.02 -32.24
CA PHE A 210 11.54 21.87 -31.33
C PHE A 210 10.77 22.24 -30.04
N TYR A 211 11.05 23.40 -29.44
CA TYR A 211 10.30 23.87 -28.27
C TYR A 211 8.87 24.30 -28.58
N HIS A 212 8.59 24.82 -29.79
CA HIS A 212 7.24 25.18 -30.23
C HIS A 212 6.38 23.94 -30.49
N GLU A 213 6.88 22.96 -31.26
CA GLU A 213 6.18 21.69 -31.50
C GLU A 213 5.91 20.96 -30.18
N GLY A 214 6.89 20.93 -29.26
CA GLY A 214 6.73 20.36 -27.93
C GLY A 214 5.70 21.08 -27.04
N TYR A 215 5.40 22.36 -27.31
CA TYR A 215 4.32 23.10 -26.64
C TYR A 215 2.96 22.81 -27.28
N GLU A 216 2.86 22.78 -28.62
CA GLU A 216 1.60 22.46 -29.31
C GLU A 216 1.16 21.01 -29.01
N LEU A 217 2.06 20.03 -29.05
CA LEU A 217 1.79 18.64 -28.65
C LEU A 217 1.28 18.55 -27.19
N ALA A 218 1.84 19.36 -26.28
CA ALA A 218 1.37 19.41 -24.89
C ALA A 218 0.00 20.09 -24.74
N SER A 219 -0.31 21.06 -25.62
CA SER A 219 -1.61 21.73 -25.72
C SER A 219 -2.69 20.79 -26.24
N GLU A 220 -2.41 20.05 -27.32
CA GLU A 220 -3.29 19.01 -27.87
C GLU A 220 -3.57 17.87 -26.90
N PHE A 221 -2.59 17.53 -26.05
CA PHE A 221 -2.75 16.49 -25.03
C PHE A 221 -3.53 16.95 -23.78
N GLU A 222 -3.66 18.26 -23.53
CA GLU A 222 -4.27 18.81 -22.33
C GLU A 222 -5.73 18.34 -22.08
N PRO A 223 -6.63 18.26 -23.08
CA PRO A 223 -7.99 17.75 -22.89
C PRO A 223 -8.02 16.28 -22.45
N TYR A 224 -7.16 15.44 -23.05
CA TYR A 224 -7.04 14.03 -22.66
C TYR A 224 -6.51 13.89 -21.23
N LYS A 225 -5.45 14.64 -20.89
CA LYS A 225 -4.89 14.72 -19.53
C LYS A 225 -5.95 15.14 -18.50
N GLN A 226 -6.80 16.13 -18.82
CA GLN A 226 -7.87 16.57 -17.92
C GLN A 226 -8.97 15.50 -17.76
N GLN A 227 -9.37 14.83 -18.85
CA GLN A 227 -10.31 13.71 -18.78
C GLN A 227 -9.76 12.54 -17.96
N LEU A 228 -8.48 12.20 -18.14
CA LEU A 228 -7.81 11.15 -17.38
C LEU A 228 -7.70 11.52 -15.89
N GLN A 229 -7.35 12.77 -15.56
CA GLN A 229 -7.35 13.26 -14.18
C GLN A 229 -8.75 13.21 -13.55
N PHE A 230 -9.81 13.52 -14.30
CA PHE A 230 -11.19 13.38 -13.83
C PHE A 230 -11.53 11.90 -13.57
N ASN A 231 -11.24 11.01 -14.53
CA ASN A 231 -11.48 9.57 -14.41
C ASN A 231 -10.78 8.98 -13.17
N LEU A 232 -9.47 9.25 -13.03
CA LEU A 232 -8.64 8.81 -11.89
C LEU A 232 -9.15 9.32 -10.53
N ARG A 233 -9.76 10.50 -10.51
CA ARG A 233 -10.24 11.16 -9.28
C ARG A 233 -11.70 10.83 -8.93
N SER A 234 -12.54 10.52 -9.92
CA SER A 234 -13.99 10.37 -9.76
C SER A 234 -14.47 8.91 -9.78
N HIS A 235 -13.78 8.03 -10.52
CA HIS A 235 -14.24 6.65 -10.78
C HIS A 235 -13.23 5.59 -10.33
N PHE A 236 -12.03 5.62 -10.93
CA PHE A 236 -11.13 4.46 -11.05
C PHE A 236 -10.72 3.78 -9.74
N ALA A 237 -9.95 4.47 -8.89
CA ALA A 237 -9.06 3.78 -7.95
C ALA A 237 -9.38 4.02 -6.46
N ARG A 238 -10.44 4.77 -6.14
CA ARG A 238 -10.77 5.15 -4.74
C ARG A 238 -12.17 4.76 -4.32
N ASN A 239 -13.20 5.26 -5.00
CA ASN A 239 -14.59 4.94 -4.66
C ASN A 239 -14.90 3.46 -4.94
N ASN A 240 -14.51 2.94 -6.11
CA ASN A 240 -14.62 1.52 -6.45
C ASN A 240 -13.81 0.65 -5.47
N PHE A 241 -12.55 1.03 -5.18
CA PHE A 241 -11.72 0.32 -4.21
C PHE A 241 -12.33 0.29 -2.80
N GLU A 242 -12.82 1.42 -2.27
CA GLU A 242 -13.43 1.47 -0.93
C GLU A 242 -14.73 0.66 -0.86
N SER A 243 -15.54 0.67 -1.93
CA SER A 243 -16.75 -0.17 -2.03
C SER A 243 -16.41 -1.66 -2.08
N THR A 244 -15.59 -2.09 -3.04
CA THR A 244 -15.16 -3.50 -3.20
C THR A 244 -14.43 -4.00 -1.96
N ARG A 245 -13.58 -3.17 -1.34
CA ARG A 245 -12.95 -3.47 -0.05
C ARG A 245 -13.98 -3.64 1.06
N ALA A 246 -14.98 -2.76 1.18
CA ALA A 246 -16.02 -2.89 2.19
C ALA A 246 -16.87 -4.17 1.99
N GLU A 247 -17.12 -4.57 0.74
CA GLU A 247 -17.80 -5.82 0.39
C GLU A 247 -16.95 -7.05 0.70
N VAL A 248 -15.66 -7.07 0.30
CA VAL A 248 -14.70 -8.13 0.64
C VAL A 248 -14.50 -8.23 2.16
N GLU A 249 -14.44 -7.11 2.88
CA GLU A 249 -14.39 -7.10 4.34
C GLU A 249 -15.71 -7.58 4.96
N ARG A 250 -16.86 -7.31 4.33
CA ARG A 250 -18.17 -7.85 4.76
C ARG A 250 -18.25 -9.35 4.51
N LEU A 251 -17.69 -9.86 3.41
CA LEU A 251 -17.58 -11.29 3.10
C LEU A 251 -16.63 -11.99 4.08
N MET A 252 -15.44 -11.44 4.31
CA MET A 252 -14.48 -11.92 5.31
C MET A 252 -15.11 -11.96 6.71
N ARG A 253 -15.84 -10.91 7.11
CA ARG A 253 -16.56 -10.88 8.40
C ARG A 253 -17.65 -11.95 8.46
N ARG A 254 -18.45 -12.13 7.41
CA ARG A 254 -19.47 -13.19 7.32
C ARG A 254 -18.87 -14.59 7.47
N ILE A 255 -17.79 -14.88 6.73
CA ILE A 255 -17.09 -16.18 6.78
C ILE A 255 -16.48 -16.39 8.17
N ARG A 256 -15.83 -15.37 8.76
CA ARG A 256 -15.29 -15.45 10.14
C ARG A 256 -16.38 -15.63 11.20
N SER A 257 -17.59 -15.12 11.00
CA SER A 257 -18.72 -15.32 11.92
C SER A 257 -19.48 -16.63 11.71
N ALA A 258 -19.20 -17.36 10.62
CA ALA A 258 -19.81 -18.66 10.34
C ALA A 258 -18.96 -19.79 10.94
N GLU A 259 -18.90 -19.83 12.27
CA GLU A 259 -18.22 -20.91 13.00
C GLU A 259 -18.93 -22.26 12.74
N GLU A 260 -18.14 -23.28 12.44
CA GLU A 260 -18.47 -24.69 12.11
C GLU A 260 -19.42 -24.98 10.93
N ASP A 261 -20.47 -24.18 10.66
CA ASP A 261 -21.50 -24.51 9.65
C ASP A 261 -21.19 -24.06 8.20
N PHE A 262 -20.05 -23.39 7.94
CA PHE A 262 -19.69 -22.97 6.58
C PHE A 262 -19.22 -24.14 5.69
N LYS A 263 -20.19 -24.84 5.08
CA LYS A 263 -19.93 -25.70 3.91
C LYS A 263 -19.76 -24.83 2.67
N ALA A 264 -18.57 -24.86 2.08
CA ALA A 264 -18.36 -24.34 0.73
C ALA A 264 -19.22 -25.12 -0.29
N PRO A 265 -19.63 -24.52 -1.42
CA PRO A 265 -20.37 -25.22 -2.47
C PRO A 265 -19.46 -26.21 -3.21
N SER A 266 -19.26 -27.39 -2.63
CA SER A 266 -18.49 -28.50 -3.19
C SER A 266 -19.37 -29.41 -4.07
N SER A 267 -18.82 -29.89 -5.18
CA SER A 267 -19.44 -30.97 -5.97
C SER A 267 -19.29 -32.34 -5.30
N PHE A 268 -18.33 -32.48 -4.38
CA PHE A 268 -18.10 -33.69 -3.60
C PHE A 268 -19.01 -33.76 -2.37
N THR A 269 -19.39 -34.97 -1.97
CA THR A 269 -20.24 -35.22 -0.78
C THR A 269 -19.47 -34.99 0.52
N MET A 270 -18.16 -35.21 0.52
CA MET A 270 -17.25 -34.86 1.60
C MET A 270 -15.86 -34.57 1.04
N GLU A 271 -15.18 -33.55 1.56
CA GLU A 271 -13.79 -33.25 1.22
C GLU A 271 -13.01 -32.71 2.42
N GLY A 272 -11.68 -32.77 2.34
CA GLY A 272 -10.78 -32.26 3.37
C GLY A 272 -9.51 -33.09 3.56
N TYR A 273 -8.65 -32.65 4.49
CA TYR A 273 -7.40 -33.34 4.77
C TYR A 273 -7.59 -34.57 5.67
N LEU A 274 -6.99 -35.69 5.26
CA LEU A 274 -6.84 -36.90 6.05
C LEU A 274 -5.35 -37.29 6.12
N TYR A 275 -4.94 -37.90 7.22
CA TYR A 275 -3.65 -38.57 7.32
C TYR A 275 -3.83 -40.06 7.02
N ILE A 276 -2.90 -40.65 6.29
CA ILE A 276 -3.02 -42.00 5.74
C ILE A 276 -1.79 -42.81 6.13
N GLN A 277 -2.01 -44.01 6.68
CA GLN A 277 -0.93 -44.86 7.20
C GLN A 277 -0.23 -45.62 6.07
N GLU A 278 0.91 -45.11 5.62
CA GLU A 278 1.78 -45.82 4.66
C GLU A 278 2.70 -46.80 5.40
N LYS A 279 2.71 -48.07 4.97
CA LYS A 279 3.66 -49.07 5.46
C LYS A 279 4.99 -48.92 4.73
N ARG A 280 6.09 -48.79 5.48
CA ARG A 280 7.48 -48.77 4.96
C ARG A 280 8.26 -49.94 5.60
N PRO A 281 9.45 -50.30 5.09
CA PRO A 281 10.23 -51.41 5.65
C PRO A 281 10.64 -51.24 7.12
N LEU A 282 10.69 -50.00 7.61
CA LEU A 282 11.07 -49.63 8.98
C LEU A 282 9.91 -48.96 9.73
N GLY A 283 8.70 -49.54 9.65
CA GLY A 283 7.50 -49.09 10.36
C GLY A 283 6.49 -48.36 9.48
N SER A 284 5.57 -47.59 10.09
CA SER A 284 4.53 -46.85 9.36
C SER A 284 4.67 -45.34 9.50
N ILE A 285 4.62 -44.62 8.39
CA ILE A 285 4.50 -43.16 8.37
C ILE A 285 3.04 -42.74 8.16
N TRP A 286 2.69 -41.53 8.60
CA TRP A 286 1.38 -40.93 8.39
C TRP A 286 1.50 -39.75 7.44
N THR A 287 1.15 -39.98 6.18
CA THR A 287 1.31 -38.99 5.09
C THR A 287 -0.02 -38.25 4.90
N ARG A 288 0.03 -36.93 4.76
CA ARG A 288 -1.17 -36.07 4.65
C ARG A 288 -1.62 -35.93 3.20
N TYR A 289 -2.88 -36.30 2.92
CA TYR A 289 -3.50 -36.13 1.61
C TYR A 289 -4.72 -35.21 1.72
N TYR A 290 -4.97 -34.44 0.67
CA TYR A 290 -6.30 -33.88 0.46
C TYR A 290 -7.18 -34.97 -0.16
N CYS A 291 -8.30 -35.26 0.49
CA CYS A 291 -9.21 -36.33 0.08
C CYS A 291 -10.55 -35.75 -0.34
N THR A 292 -11.19 -36.36 -1.34
CA THR A 292 -12.58 -36.07 -1.73
C THR A 292 -13.36 -37.36 -1.90
N TYR A 293 -14.65 -37.35 -1.59
CA TYR A 293 -15.55 -38.48 -1.76
C TYR A 293 -16.87 -38.05 -2.39
N GLU A 294 -17.32 -38.82 -3.37
CA GLU A 294 -18.58 -38.63 -4.07
C GLU A 294 -19.50 -39.85 -3.86
N LYS A 295 -20.66 -39.65 -3.23
CA LYS A 295 -21.57 -40.73 -2.82
C LYS A 295 -22.37 -41.37 -3.97
N SER A 296 -22.61 -40.63 -5.05
CA SER A 296 -23.28 -41.14 -6.27
C SER A 296 -22.44 -42.20 -6.99
N SER A 297 -21.12 -41.98 -7.09
CA SER A 297 -20.17 -42.89 -7.77
C SER A 297 -19.42 -43.83 -6.81
N LYS A 298 -19.52 -43.58 -5.50
CA LYS A 298 -18.68 -44.16 -4.43
C LYS A 298 -17.17 -43.98 -4.66
N MET A 299 -16.79 -42.92 -5.36
CA MET A 299 -15.40 -42.62 -5.68
C MET A 299 -14.73 -41.85 -4.55
N PHE A 300 -13.62 -42.39 -4.04
CA PHE A 300 -12.71 -41.76 -3.09
C PHE A 300 -11.42 -41.36 -3.83
N THR A 301 -11.07 -40.08 -3.78
CA THR A 301 -9.85 -39.51 -4.38
C THR A 301 -8.87 -39.09 -3.29
N MET A 302 -7.57 -39.34 -3.50
CA MET A 302 -6.45 -38.85 -2.71
C MET A 302 -5.51 -38.01 -3.58
N SER A 303 -5.16 -36.81 -3.14
CA SER A 303 -4.17 -35.92 -3.78
C SER A 303 -3.08 -35.53 -2.79
N SER A 304 -1.80 -35.72 -3.17
CA SER A 304 -0.65 -35.30 -2.36
C SER A 304 -0.50 -33.77 -2.33
N THR A 305 -0.02 -33.21 -1.22
CA THR A 305 0.23 -31.76 -1.08
C THR A 305 1.58 -31.30 -1.63
N GLU A 306 2.50 -32.21 -1.96
CA GLU A 306 3.92 -31.88 -2.22
C GLU A 306 4.29 -31.88 -3.72
N SER A 307 3.39 -32.30 -4.60
CA SER A 307 3.60 -32.30 -6.06
C SER A 307 2.35 -31.86 -6.79
N ARG A 308 2.45 -30.82 -7.64
CA ARG A 308 1.34 -30.35 -8.47
C ARG A 308 0.91 -31.46 -9.43
N ALA A 309 -0.36 -31.84 -9.37
CA ALA A 309 -1.09 -32.79 -10.24
C ALA A 309 -0.61 -34.26 -10.32
N ALA A 310 0.70 -34.57 -10.15
CA ALA A 310 1.29 -35.82 -10.63
C ALA A 310 0.89 -37.13 -9.90
N ASN A 311 0.18 -37.09 -8.77
CA ASN A 311 -0.09 -38.29 -7.96
C ASN A 311 -1.50 -38.27 -7.33
N ARG A 312 -2.52 -38.06 -8.18
CA ARG A 312 -3.94 -38.20 -7.82
C ARG A 312 -4.34 -39.68 -7.91
N GLN A 313 -4.59 -40.32 -6.78
CA GLN A 313 -5.04 -41.72 -6.71
C GLN A 313 -6.57 -41.76 -6.53
N MET A 314 -7.25 -42.68 -7.22
CA MET A 314 -8.71 -42.79 -7.22
C MET A 314 -9.12 -44.24 -6.96
N PHE A 315 -10.13 -44.43 -6.10
CA PHE A 315 -10.54 -45.72 -5.58
C PHE A 315 -12.06 -45.80 -5.44
N ARG A 316 -12.68 -46.94 -5.78
CA ARG A 316 -14.09 -47.19 -5.48
C ARG A 316 -14.22 -47.81 -4.09
N LEU A 317 -15.01 -47.19 -3.22
CA LEU A 317 -15.23 -47.65 -1.85
C LEU A 317 -16.08 -48.94 -1.82
N ARG A 318 -15.57 -49.98 -1.13
CA ARG A 318 -16.35 -51.17 -0.75
C ARG A 318 -17.02 -50.99 0.61
N SER A 319 -16.23 -50.62 1.63
CA SER A 319 -16.67 -50.50 3.01
C SER A 319 -15.88 -49.44 3.77
N CYS A 320 -16.48 -48.93 4.86
CA CYS A 320 -15.87 -47.98 5.77
C CYS A 320 -16.22 -48.42 7.21
N VAL A 321 -15.22 -48.52 8.09
CA VAL A 321 -15.38 -49.05 9.46
C VAL A 321 -14.55 -48.22 10.43
N ARG A 322 -15.12 -47.85 11.59
CA ARG A 322 -14.35 -47.16 12.63
C ARG A 322 -13.33 -48.13 13.24
N ARG A 323 -12.07 -47.69 13.36
CA ARG A 323 -11.03 -48.48 14.02
C ARG A 323 -11.18 -48.44 15.54
N LYS A 324 -10.96 -49.57 16.22
CA LYS A 324 -11.00 -49.64 17.69
C LYS A 324 -9.86 -48.79 18.30
N ARG A 325 -10.11 -48.19 19.46
CA ARG A 325 -9.11 -47.33 20.14
C ARG A 325 -7.85 -48.10 20.51
N ASP A 326 -8.01 -49.37 20.85
CA ASP A 326 -6.97 -50.22 21.42
C ASP A 326 -6.14 -50.94 20.34
N SER A 327 -6.49 -50.76 19.05
CA SER A 327 -5.77 -51.35 17.91
C SER A 327 -4.94 -50.35 17.09
N ILE A 328 -4.84 -49.08 17.55
CA ILE A 328 -3.89 -48.09 17.01
C ILE A 328 -3.66 -46.93 18.00
N ASP A 329 -2.40 -46.56 18.26
CA ASP A 329 -2.06 -45.37 19.07
C ASP A 329 -2.19 -44.06 18.27
N LYS A 330 -3.38 -43.82 17.72
CA LYS A 330 -3.78 -42.58 17.04
C LYS A 330 -5.27 -42.30 17.25
N ARG A 331 -5.60 -41.02 17.44
CA ARG A 331 -6.98 -40.56 17.64
C ARG A 331 -7.70 -40.40 16.30
N PHE A 332 -9.02 -40.64 16.32
CA PHE A 332 -9.94 -40.38 15.20
C PHE A 332 -9.71 -41.25 13.95
N CYS A 333 -9.11 -42.43 14.10
CA CYS A 333 -8.86 -43.36 13.00
C CYS A 333 -10.09 -44.15 12.55
N PHE A 334 -10.11 -44.47 11.26
CA PHE A 334 -11.07 -45.36 10.62
C PHE A 334 -10.40 -46.07 9.43
N ASP A 335 -10.93 -47.20 9.02
CA ASP A 335 -10.42 -48.05 7.95
C ASP A 335 -11.40 -48.02 6.78
N ILE A 336 -10.88 -47.93 5.55
CA ILE A 336 -11.67 -48.17 4.33
C ILE A 336 -11.14 -49.38 3.56
N GLU A 337 -12.06 -50.11 2.95
CA GLU A 337 -11.77 -51.13 1.95
C GLU A 337 -12.16 -50.59 0.57
N VAL A 338 -11.30 -50.80 -0.42
CA VAL A 338 -11.48 -50.29 -1.79
C VAL A 338 -11.52 -51.45 -2.80
N VAL A 339 -11.97 -51.18 -4.03
CA VAL A 339 -12.07 -52.23 -5.07
C VAL A 339 -10.69 -52.62 -5.59
N GLU A 340 -9.79 -51.65 -5.71
CA GLU A 340 -8.54 -51.70 -6.49
C GLU A 340 -7.31 -52.14 -5.66
N ARG A 341 -7.42 -52.26 -4.33
CA ARG A 341 -6.34 -52.71 -3.44
C ARG A 341 -6.85 -53.80 -2.50
N HIS A 342 -6.01 -54.82 -2.30
CA HIS A 342 -6.26 -55.90 -1.34
C HIS A 342 -5.76 -55.48 0.05
N GLY A 343 -6.69 -55.28 0.98
CA GLY A 343 -6.42 -54.87 2.37
C GLY A 343 -6.97 -53.47 2.71
N VAL A 344 -7.07 -53.19 4.01
CA VAL A 344 -7.59 -51.91 4.51
C VAL A 344 -6.59 -50.77 4.33
N ILE A 345 -7.09 -49.59 3.97
CA ILE A 345 -6.38 -48.32 4.04
C ILE A 345 -6.80 -47.65 5.34
N THR A 346 -5.85 -47.47 6.27
CA THR A 346 -6.09 -46.83 7.56
C THR A 346 -5.94 -45.31 7.43
N LEU A 347 -7.01 -44.60 7.77
CA LEU A 347 -7.18 -43.16 7.67
C LEU A 347 -7.30 -42.54 9.07
N GLN A 348 -6.90 -41.29 9.20
CA GLN A 348 -7.02 -40.48 10.42
C GLN A 348 -7.64 -39.11 10.09
N ALA A 349 -8.77 -38.82 10.73
CA ALA A 349 -9.45 -37.53 10.67
C ALA A 349 -8.86 -36.51 11.64
N LEU A 350 -9.15 -35.21 11.40
CA LEU A 350 -8.63 -34.10 12.23
C LEU A 350 -9.31 -33.99 13.60
N SER A 351 -10.57 -34.44 13.72
CA SER A 351 -11.36 -34.41 14.96
C SER A 351 -12.39 -35.54 14.98
N GLU A 352 -13.02 -35.81 16.13
CA GLU A 352 -14.12 -36.80 16.23
C GLU A 352 -15.36 -36.36 15.44
N ALA A 353 -15.63 -35.05 15.33
CA ALA A 353 -16.70 -34.53 14.48
C ALA A 353 -16.38 -34.74 12.99
N ASN A 354 -15.16 -34.40 12.56
CA ASN A 354 -14.69 -34.63 11.20
C ASN A 354 -14.70 -36.13 10.84
N ARG A 355 -14.30 -37.02 11.78
CA ARG A 355 -14.42 -38.48 11.62
C ARG A 355 -15.87 -38.91 11.37
N ARG A 356 -16.82 -38.39 12.15
CA ARG A 356 -18.25 -38.74 12.00
C ARG A 356 -18.78 -38.31 10.63
N LEU A 357 -18.47 -37.11 10.16
CA LEU A 357 -18.87 -36.63 8.83
C LEU A 357 -18.30 -37.51 7.70
N TRP A 358 -17.02 -37.90 7.79
CA TRP A 358 -16.43 -38.86 6.83
C TRP A 358 -17.12 -40.23 6.88
N MET A 359 -17.37 -40.78 8.07
CA MET A 359 -18.07 -42.06 8.24
C MET A 359 -19.50 -41.99 7.68
N GLU A 360 -20.25 -40.92 7.95
CA GLU A 360 -21.63 -40.72 7.50
C GLU A 360 -21.73 -40.56 5.98
N ALA A 361 -20.82 -39.79 5.38
CA ALA A 361 -20.72 -39.68 3.93
C ALA A 361 -20.48 -41.06 3.29
N MET A 362 -19.58 -41.87 3.86
CA MET A 362 -19.13 -43.18 3.36
C MET A 362 -19.96 -44.38 3.87
N ASP A 363 -21.15 -44.17 4.44
CA ASP A 363 -22.06 -45.22 4.97
C ASP A 363 -21.36 -46.18 5.96
N GLY A 364 -20.42 -45.64 6.73
CA GLY A 364 -19.48 -46.39 7.54
C GLY A 364 -20.06 -46.94 8.85
N LYS A 365 -19.56 -48.12 9.26
CA LYS A 365 -20.08 -48.87 10.41
C LYS A 365 -19.26 -48.63 11.67
N GLU A 366 -19.95 -48.41 12.80
CA GLU A 366 -19.33 -48.47 14.13
C GLU A 366 -19.06 -49.95 14.53
N PRO A 367 -18.08 -50.23 15.41
CA PRO A 367 -17.76 -51.59 15.83
C PRO A 367 -18.89 -52.17 16.69
N ILE A 368 -19.21 -53.46 16.52
CA ILE A 368 -20.15 -54.15 17.40
C ILE A 368 -19.49 -54.34 18.78
N TYR A 369 -20.11 -53.80 19.82
CA TYR A 369 -19.69 -53.94 21.23
C TYR A 369 -20.68 -54.79 22.01
N THR A 370 -20.17 -55.80 22.72
CA THR A 370 -20.95 -56.69 23.60
C THR A 370 -20.97 -56.20 25.05
N LEU A 371 -22.01 -55.42 25.40
CA LEU A 371 -22.46 -55.09 26.77
C LEU A 371 -21.46 -54.31 27.68
N PRO A 372 -21.87 -53.80 28.85
CA PRO A 372 -23.09 -53.04 29.14
C PRO A 372 -22.81 -51.72 29.93
N SER A 373 -23.88 -51.05 30.38
CA SER A 373 -23.90 -50.15 31.56
C SER A 373 -22.87 -49.01 31.65
N LEU A 374 -22.96 -48.01 30.77
CA LEU A 374 -22.31 -46.69 30.97
C LEU A 374 -23.24 -45.47 30.75
N LEU A 375 -24.56 -45.69 30.64
CA LEU A 375 -25.55 -44.64 30.35
C LEU A 375 -26.24 -44.04 31.60
N SER A 376 -25.82 -44.41 32.82
CA SER A 376 -26.49 -43.98 34.06
C SER A 376 -25.99 -42.64 34.66
N LYS A 377 -24.98 -42.00 34.06
CA LYS A 377 -24.41 -40.73 34.57
C LYS A 377 -24.88 -39.51 33.78
N LYS A 378 -26.16 -39.17 33.94
CA LYS A 378 -26.72 -37.86 33.57
C LYS A 378 -27.55 -37.17 34.66
N GLU A 379 -28.01 -37.87 35.69
CA GLU A 379 -28.87 -37.30 36.72
C GLU A 379 -28.10 -36.66 37.89
N GLU A 380 -26.85 -37.09 38.12
CA GLU A 380 -26.00 -36.62 39.24
C GLU A 380 -25.59 -35.13 39.17
N THR A 381 -25.78 -34.44 38.03
CA THR A 381 -25.31 -33.06 37.80
C THR A 381 -26.40 -31.99 37.87
N PHE A 382 -27.63 -32.35 38.25
CA PHE A 382 -28.76 -31.43 38.45
C PHE A 382 -28.93 -30.97 39.91
N LEU A 383 -29.75 -29.93 40.13
CA LEU A 383 -30.01 -29.35 41.46
C LEU A 383 -30.92 -30.25 42.32
N ASN A 384 -30.27 -31.17 43.03
CA ASN A 384 -30.86 -32.10 44.00
C ASN A 384 -30.73 -31.60 45.46
N GLU A 385 -31.41 -32.30 46.38
CA GLU A 385 -31.46 -31.92 47.80
C GLU A 385 -30.15 -32.23 48.54
N ALA A 386 -29.43 -33.28 48.13
CA ALA A 386 -28.09 -33.59 48.64
C ALA A 386 -27.12 -32.42 48.42
N GLY A 387 -27.13 -31.80 47.23
CA GLY A 387 -26.32 -30.62 46.93
C GLY A 387 -26.74 -29.37 47.72
N LEU A 388 -28.04 -29.19 47.97
CA LEU A 388 -28.55 -28.12 48.84
C LEU A 388 -28.08 -28.31 50.29
N ASN A 389 -28.09 -29.54 50.80
CA ASN A 389 -27.60 -29.87 52.13
C ASN A 389 -26.07 -29.74 52.24
N PHE A 390 -25.31 -30.16 51.23
CA PHE A 390 -23.86 -29.93 51.15
C PHE A 390 -23.51 -28.43 51.23
N VAL A 391 -24.22 -27.57 50.51
CA VAL A 391 -24.02 -26.11 50.56
C VAL A 391 -24.31 -25.55 51.95
N LYS A 392 -25.41 -25.96 52.61
CA LYS A 392 -25.73 -25.55 53.99
C LYS A 392 -24.65 -25.96 54.98
N GLN A 393 -24.18 -27.22 54.92
CA GLN A 393 -23.14 -27.72 55.82
C GLN A 393 -21.78 -27.05 55.58
N CYS A 394 -21.40 -26.80 54.33
CA CYS A 394 -20.20 -26.02 54.00
C CYS A 394 -20.26 -24.61 54.58
N ILE A 395 -21.42 -23.92 54.45
CA ILE A 395 -21.63 -22.59 55.02
C ILE A 395 -21.52 -22.63 56.55
N SER A 396 -22.24 -23.54 57.22
CA SER A 396 -22.19 -23.70 58.68
C SER A 396 -20.76 -23.92 59.20
N LEU A 397 -20.00 -24.85 58.59
CA LEU A 397 -18.60 -25.10 58.96
C LEU A 397 -17.69 -23.88 58.70
N ILE A 398 -17.98 -23.07 57.68
CA ILE A 398 -17.24 -21.82 57.44
C ILE A 398 -17.58 -20.76 58.49
N GLU A 399 -18.84 -20.66 58.93
CA GLU A 399 -19.27 -19.71 59.95
C GLU A 399 -18.75 -20.07 61.34
N THR A 400 -18.69 -21.36 61.70
CA THR A 400 -18.17 -21.79 63.01
C THR A 400 -16.66 -21.63 63.17
N ARG A 401 -15.85 -21.82 62.12
CA ARG A 401 -14.37 -21.91 62.23
C ARG A 401 -13.56 -21.31 61.08
N GLY A 402 -14.19 -20.71 60.07
CA GLY A 402 -13.54 -20.18 58.87
C GLY A 402 -13.35 -18.66 58.86
N LEU A 403 -14.23 -17.91 59.53
CA LEU A 403 -14.41 -16.47 59.34
C LEU A 403 -13.15 -15.61 59.60
N THR A 404 -12.31 -16.02 60.55
CA THR A 404 -11.06 -15.32 60.90
C THR A 404 -9.92 -15.53 59.90
N THR A 405 -10.10 -16.36 58.87
CA THR A 405 -9.06 -16.62 57.85
C THR A 405 -9.02 -15.50 56.81
N PRO A 406 -7.97 -14.67 56.75
CA PRO A 406 -7.89 -13.58 55.80
C PRO A 406 -7.82 -14.13 54.36
N GLY A 407 -8.71 -13.66 53.50
CA GLY A 407 -8.77 -14.13 52.11
C GLY A 407 -9.32 -15.55 51.93
N LEU A 408 -10.13 -16.06 52.87
CA LEU A 408 -10.66 -17.43 52.93
C LEU A 408 -11.04 -18.05 51.56
N TYR A 409 -11.77 -17.32 50.71
CA TYR A 409 -12.21 -17.81 49.40
C TYR A 409 -11.17 -17.70 48.29
N ARG A 410 -10.14 -16.86 48.45
CA ARG A 410 -9.07 -16.63 47.47
C ARG A 410 -8.06 -17.78 47.44
N THR A 411 -7.77 -18.39 48.58
CA THR A 411 -6.89 -19.57 48.63
C THR A 411 -7.64 -20.83 48.13
N GLY A 412 -6.91 -21.71 47.45
CA GLY A 412 -7.40 -23.04 47.09
C GLY A 412 -7.04 -24.10 48.12
N GLY A 413 -7.96 -25.02 48.40
CA GLY A 413 -7.63 -26.31 49.02
C GLY A 413 -6.84 -27.23 48.09
N VAL A 414 -6.28 -28.31 48.62
CA VAL A 414 -5.50 -29.27 47.83
C VAL A 414 -6.45 -30.07 46.93
N ASN A 415 -6.28 -29.98 45.60
CA ASN A 415 -7.20 -30.59 44.63
C ASN A 415 -7.53 -32.07 44.90
N SER A 416 -6.57 -32.89 45.33
CA SER A 416 -6.82 -34.30 45.67
C SER A 416 -7.69 -34.49 46.93
N LYS A 417 -7.61 -33.59 47.92
CA LYS A 417 -8.55 -33.55 49.05
C LYS A 417 -9.94 -33.09 48.59
N VAL A 418 -10.00 -32.06 47.75
CA VAL A 418 -11.27 -31.51 47.24
C VAL A 418 -12.03 -32.55 46.41
N GLN A 419 -11.35 -33.25 45.51
CA GLN A 419 -11.96 -34.33 44.73
C GLN A 419 -12.38 -35.51 45.63
N ARG A 420 -11.61 -35.87 46.66
CA ARG A 420 -12.03 -36.86 47.67
C ARG A 420 -13.30 -36.42 48.41
N LEU A 421 -13.38 -35.17 48.88
CA LEU A 421 -14.55 -34.59 49.54
C LEU A 421 -15.79 -34.68 48.63
N MET A 422 -15.67 -34.20 47.39
CA MET A 422 -16.74 -34.28 46.39
C MET A 422 -17.17 -35.73 46.11
N THR A 423 -16.23 -36.66 45.95
CA THR A 423 -16.55 -38.09 45.77
C THR A 423 -17.24 -38.69 47.01
N SER A 424 -16.84 -38.34 48.23
CA SER A 424 -17.47 -38.87 49.45
C SER A 424 -18.90 -38.36 49.68
N VAL A 425 -19.21 -37.13 49.28
CA VAL A 425 -20.55 -36.54 49.42
C VAL A 425 -21.50 -36.99 48.33
N PHE A 426 -21.01 -37.12 47.09
CA PHE A 426 -21.83 -37.43 45.90
C PHE A 426 -21.65 -38.87 45.39
N ALA A 427 -21.18 -39.79 46.24
CA ALA A 427 -21.20 -41.22 45.94
C ALA A 427 -22.63 -41.78 45.97
N SER A 428 -22.94 -42.71 45.06
CA SER A 428 -24.23 -43.43 45.02
C SER A 428 -24.49 -44.35 46.22
N THR A 429 -23.53 -44.46 47.15
CA THR A 429 -23.62 -45.19 48.42
C THR A 429 -23.64 -44.27 49.66
N ALA A 430 -23.62 -42.95 49.49
CA ALA A 430 -23.64 -42.00 50.60
C ALA A 430 -25.06 -41.88 51.22
N PRO A 431 -25.19 -41.85 52.57
CA PRO A 431 -26.48 -41.59 53.21
C PRO A 431 -26.92 -40.14 52.97
N ALA A 432 -28.21 -39.91 52.75
CA ALA A 432 -28.77 -38.59 52.42
C ALA A 432 -28.61 -37.52 53.53
N ASP A 433 -28.30 -37.96 54.75
CA ASP A 433 -28.10 -37.12 55.94
C ASP A 433 -26.62 -37.14 56.41
N LEU A 434 -25.68 -37.39 55.49
CA LEU A 434 -24.24 -37.35 55.78
C LEU A 434 -23.83 -35.96 56.30
N HIS A 435 -23.37 -35.90 57.55
CA HIS A 435 -22.80 -34.69 58.14
C HIS A 435 -21.31 -34.58 57.80
N LEU A 436 -20.87 -33.41 57.33
CA LEU A 436 -19.46 -33.11 57.10
C LEU A 436 -18.71 -33.03 58.43
N ASP A 437 -17.86 -34.02 58.68
CA ASP A 437 -16.91 -34.04 59.80
C ASP A 437 -16.06 -32.75 59.82
N ALA A 438 -16.08 -32.07 60.97
CA ALA A 438 -15.40 -30.80 61.18
C ALA A 438 -13.87 -30.95 61.23
N ASP A 439 -13.34 -32.07 61.70
CA ASP A 439 -11.90 -32.26 61.91
C ASP A 439 -11.23 -32.94 60.70
N ALA A 440 -11.95 -33.78 59.94
CA ALA A 440 -11.42 -34.44 58.75
C ALA A 440 -11.03 -33.48 57.60
N TRP A 441 -11.65 -32.30 57.51
CA TRP A 441 -11.54 -31.40 56.37
C TRP A 441 -11.09 -29.99 56.77
N ASP A 442 -10.02 -29.49 56.16
CA ASP A 442 -9.54 -28.11 56.38
C ASP A 442 -10.41 -27.06 55.65
N ASN A 443 -10.47 -25.85 56.21
CA ASN A 443 -11.27 -24.73 55.70
C ASN A 443 -11.03 -24.42 54.21
N LYS A 444 -9.80 -24.61 53.70
CA LYS A 444 -9.45 -24.36 52.29
C LYS A 444 -10.03 -25.45 51.38
N THR A 445 -10.04 -26.70 51.85
CA THR A 445 -10.68 -27.83 51.17
C THR A 445 -12.21 -27.66 51.14
N ILE A 446 -12.83 -27.23 52.24
CA ILE A 446 -14.28 -26.92 52.29
C ILE A 446 -14.63 -25.77 51.32
N THR A 447 -13.89 -24.65 51.34
CA THR A 447 -14.20 -23.52 50.45
C THR A 447 -13.94 -23.83 48.98
N SER A 448 -12.93 -24.65 48.66
CA SER A 448 -12.75 -25.19 47.30
C SER A 448 -13.87 -26.16 46.91
N GLY A 449 -14.30 -27.07 47.79
CA GLY A 449 -15.43 -27.98 47.52
C GLY A 449 -16.73 -27.23 47.22
N LEU A 450 -17.03 -26.18 47.98
CA LEU A 450 -18.17 -25.30 47.73
C LEU A 450 -18.09 -24.60 46.35
N LYS A 451 -16.91 -24.06 45.99
CA LYS A 451 -16.67 -23.43 44.67
C LYS A 451 -16.77 -24.47 43.52
N ASP A 452 -16.25 -25.67 43.72
CA ASP A 452 -16.23 -26.73 42.71
C ASP A 452 -17.62 -27.33 42.50
N TYR A 453 -18.42 -27.52 43.56
CA TYR A 453 -19.84 -27.91 43.45
C TYR A 453 -20.61 -26.95 42.51
N PHE A 454 -20.57 -25.64 42.79
CA PHE A 454 -21.24 -24.65 41.94
C PHE A 454 -20.70 -24.63 40.49
N ARG A 455 -19.40 -24.94 40.29
CA ARG A 455 -18.78 -25.04 38.95
C ARG A 455 -19.21 -26.29 38.18
N CYS A 456 -19.41 -27.41 38.87
CA CYS A 456 -19.71 -28.72 38.28
C CYS A 456 -21.20 -28.98 38.00
N LEU A 457 -22.11 -28.08 38.42
CA LEU A 457 -23.52 -28.13 38.00
C LEU A 457 -23.67 -28.12 36.48
N ALA A 458 -24.63 -28.88 35.95
CA ALA A 458 -24.95 -28.93 34.51
C ALA A 458 -25.30 -27.55 33.93
N GLU A 459 -25.96 -26.71 34.73
CA GLU A 459 -26.22 -25.30 34.42
C GLU A 459 -25.68 -24.42 35.57
N PRO A 460 -25.06 -23.24 35.31
CA PRO A 460 -24.70 -22.29 36.36
C PRO A 460 -25.92 -21.80 37.14
N VAL A 461 -25.73 -21.41 38.41
CA VAL A 461 -26.82 -20.97 39.31
C VAL A 461 -27.64 -19.83 38.69
N LEU A 462 -27.00 -18.89 37.99
CA LEU A 462 -27.68 -17.76 37.33
C LEU A 462 -28.25 -18.08 35.93
N THR A 463 -28.22 -19.35 35.51
CA THR A 463 -28.71 -19.93 34.24
C THR A 463 -28.02 -19.45 32.97
N TYR A 464 -27.79 -20.35 32.01
CA TYR A 464 -27.35 -19.96 30.65
C TYR A 464 -28.43 -19.12 29.97
N ARG A 465 -29.71 -19.43 30.23
CA ARG A 465 -30.88 -18.74 29.65
C ARG A 465 -30.92 -17.24 29.99
N LEU A 466 -30.58 -16.84 31.21
CA LEU A 466 -30.59 -15.44 31.64
C LEU A 466 -29.21 -14.75 31.52
N HIS A 467 -28.14 -15.49 31.24
CA HIS A 467 -26.75 -14.98 31.18
C HIS A 467 -26.61 -13.72 30.31
N LYS A 468 -27.14 -13.73 29.09
CA LYS A 468 -27.07 -12.59 28.15
C LYS A 468 -27.85 -11.36 28.66
N GLU A 469 -28.94 -11.55 29.41
CA GLU A 469 -29.69 -10.44 30.03
C GLU A 469 -29.04 -9.92 31.33
N PHE A 470 -28.44 -10.78 32.16
CA PHE A 470 -27.64 -10.33 33.32
C PHE A 470 -26.42 -9.50 32.88
N LEU A 471 -25.70 -9.95 31.85
CA LEU A 471 -24.56 -9.22 31.27
C LEU A 471 -24.95 -7.87 30.65
N LYS A 472 -26.20 -7.74 30.18
CA LYS A 472 -26.79 -6.49 29.69
C LYS A 472 -27.25 -5.59 30.84
N ALA A 473 -27.85 -6.17 31.88
CA ALA A 473 -28.24 -5.46 33.09
C ALA A 473 -27.05 -4.81 33.82
N ALA A 474 -25.87 -5.45 33.82
CA ALA A 474 -24.64 -4.87 34.36
C ALA A 474 -24.00 -3.76 33.51
N LYS A 475 -24.48 -3.52 32.28
CA LYS A 475 -23.93 -2.52 31.33
C LYS A 475 -24.70 -1.19 31.28
N TYR A 476 -25.74 -1.02 32.09
CA TYR A 476 -26.43 0.28 32.21
C TYR A 476 -25.62 1.25 33.09
N ASP A 477 -25.53 2.51 32.69
CA ASP A 477 -24.73 3.51 33.41
C ASP A 477 -25.30 3.83 34.81
N ASP A 478 -26.62 4.02 34.90
CA ASP A 478 -27.33 4.28 36.15
C ASP A 478 -27.28 3.08 37.11
N GLN A 479 -26.61 3.26 38.26
CA GLN A 479 -26.45 2.25 39.31
C GLN A 479 -27.79 1.79 39.93
N LYS A 480 -28.76 2.69 40.11
CA LYS A 480 -30.10 2.35 40.64
C LYS A 480 -30.89 1.53 39.61
N TYR A 481 -30.71 1.82 38.32
CA TYR A 481 -31.28 1.03 37.24
C TYR A 481 -30.62 -0.37 37.14
N ARG A 482 -29.29 -0.47 37.25
CA ARG A 482 -28.57 -1.76 37.32
C ARG A 482 -29.11 -2.67 38.43
N VAL A 483 -29.22 -2.14 39.66
CA VAL A 483 -29.76 -2.91 40.81
C VAL A 483 -31.19 -3.39 40.55
N ARG A 484 -32.07 -2.53 40.01
CA ARG A 484 -33.45 -2.90 39.66
C ARG A 484 -33.53 -3.95 38.55
N ALA A 485 -32.70 -3.84 37.52
CA ALA A 485 -32.66 -4.80 36.42
C ALA A 485 -32.15 -6.18 36.89
N ILE A 486 -31.14 -6.21 37.76
CA ILE A 486 -30.60 -7.44 38.34
C ILE A 486 -31.61 -8.08 39.31
N HIS A 487 -32.28 -7.31 40.17
CA HIS A 487 -33.41 -7.79 41.00
C HIS A 487 -34.50 -8.46 40.16
N ALA A 488 -34.96 -7.80 39.09
CA ALA A 488 -35.99 -8.32 38.20
C ALA A 488 -35.55 -9.55 37.37
N LEU A 489 -34.25 -9.87 37.32
CA LEU A 489 -33.71 -11.10 36.74
C LEU A 489 -33.49 -12.20 37.79
N VAL A 490 -33.06 -11.87 39.00
CA VAL A 490 -32.96 -12.81 40.14
C VAL A 490 -34.34 -13.39 40.49
N HIS A 491 -35.40 -12.56 40.45
CA HIS A 491 -36.77 -13.03 40.61
C HIS A 491 -37.34 -13.85 39.43
N LYS A 492 -36.58 -14.02 38.32
CA LYS A 492 -36.92 -14.91 37.19
C LYS A 492 -36.14 -16.24 37.21
N LEU A 493 -35.24 -16.44 38.17
CA LEU A 493 -34.54 -17.71 38.34
C LEU A 493 -35.50 -18.81 38.83
N PRO A 494 -35.24 -20.09 38.50
CA PRO A 494 -35.95 -21.20 39.12
C PRO A 494 -35.79 -21.17 40.66
N GLU A 495 -36.80 -21.65 41.38
CA GLU A 495 -36.87 -21.54 42.84
C GLU A 495 -35.65 -22.17 43.56
N LYS A 496 -35.23 -23.37 43.13
CA LYS A 496 -34.02 -24.03 43.66
C LYS A 496 -32.74 -23.22 43.41
N ASN A 497 -32.60 -22.59 42.24
CA ASN A 497 -31.47 -21.72 41.92
C ASN A 497 -31.48 -20.47 42.82
N ARG A 498 -32.64 -19.83 42.99
CA ARG A 498 -32.79 -18.64 43.84
C ARG A 498 -32.51 -18.95 45.31
N ALA A 499 -32.98 -20.08 45.84
CA ALA A 499 -32.71 -20.51 47.21
C ALA A 499 -31.21 -20.78 47.47
N LEU A 500 -30.51 -21.40 46.53
CA LEU A 500 -29.05 -21.59 46.60
C LEU A 500 -28.27 -20.28 46.50
N LEU A 501 -28.71 -19.37 45.62
CA LEU A 501 -28.13 -18.04 45.50
C LEU A 501 -28.32 -17.23 46.79
N ASP A 502 -29.51 -17.29 47.40
CA ASP A 502 -29.85 -16.60 48.65
C ASP A 502 -28.97 -17.09 49.81
N LEU A 503 -28.90 -18.41 50.03
CA LEU A 503 -28.03 -19.01 51.06
C LEU A 503 -26.56 -18.57 50.92
N LEU A 504 -26.01 -18.65 49.70
CA LEU A 504 -24.63 -18.25 49.44
C LEU A 504 -24.42 -16.74 49.61
N THR A 505 -25.32 -15.90 49.09
CA THR A 505 -25.10 -14.44 49.06
C THR A 505 -25.42 -13.78 50.39
N ASN A 506 -26.36 -14.32 51.19
CA ASN A 506 -26.54 -13.97 52.60
C ASN A 506 -25.26 -14.25 53.40
N HIS A 507 -24.70 -15.46 53.28
CA HIS A 507 -23.46 -15.83 53.94
C HIS A 507 -22.29 -14.90 53.55
N LEU A 508 -22.11 -14.66 52.24
CA LEU A 508 -21.03 -13.80 51.74
C LEU A 508 -21.20 -12.32 52.16
N TYR A 509 -22.43 -11.81 52.22
CA TYR A 509 -22.71 -10.44 52.65
C TYR A 509 -22.38 -10.24 54.13
N ASN A 510 -22.90 -11.09 55.02
CA ASN A 510 -22.72 -10.93 56.47
C ASN A 510 -21.26 -11.09 56.93
N ASN A 511 -20.45 -11.86 56.20
CA ASN A 511 -19.11 -12.27 56.62
C ASN A 511 -17.95 -11.58 55.88
N CYS A 512 -18.22 -10.73 54.89
CA CYS A 512 -17.19 -10.07 54.06
C CYS A 512 -16.22 -9.16 54.85
N SER A 513 -16.67 -8.60 55.96
CA SER A 513 -15.87 -7.75 56.84
C SER A 513 -14.87 -8.53 57.69
N GLN A 514 -15.23 -9.73 58.15
CA GLN A 514 -14.40 -10.54 59.05
C GLN A 514 -13.25 -11.24 58.32
N ASN A 515 -13.51 -11.75 57.11
CA ASN A 515 -12.53 -12.50 56.30
C ASN A 515 -11.64 -11.60 55.40
N LEU A 516 -11.73 -10.28 55.57
CA LEU A 516 -11.01 -9.24 54.81
C LEU A 516 -11.19 -9.32 53.28
N MET A 517 -12.34 -9.82 52.80
CA MET A 517 -12.67 -9.86 51.37
C MET A 517 -13.78 -8.87 51.04
N THR A 518 -13.42 -7.76 50.39
CA THR A 518 -14.39 -6.80 49.85
C THR A 518 -15.38 -7.46 48.89
N VAL A 519 -16.56 -6.86 48.72
CA VAL A 519 -17.61 -7.42 47.84
C VAL A 519 -17.12 -7.60 46.41
N SER A 520 -16.28 -6.70 45.89
CA SER A 520 -15.64 -6.86 44.56
C SER A 520 -14.61 -8.01 44.52
N ASN A 521 -13.84 -8.22 45.59
CA ASN A 521 -12.95 -9.39 45.69
C ASN A 521 -13.73 -10.72 45.72
N LEU A 522 -14.92 -10.74 46.32
CA LEU A 522 -15.84 -11.89 46.26
C LEU A 522 -16.47 -12.02 44.87
N GLY A 523 -16.86 -10.91 44.24
CA GLY A 523 -17.35 -10.84 42.86
C GLY A 523 -16.37 -11.44 41.84
N MET A 524 -15.06 -11.19 41.99
CA MET A 524 -14.02 -11.80 41.15
C MET A 524 -13.91 -13.32 41.27
N ILE A 525 -14.29 -13.91 42.42
CA ILE A 525 -14.21 -15.37 42.66
C ILE A 525 -15.53 -16.05 42.27
N PHE A 526 -16.65 -15.44 42.66
CA PHE A 526 -17.97 -16.03 42.47
C PHE A 526 -18.60 -15.67 41.12
N GLY A 527 -18.16 -14.61 40.43
CA GLY A 527 -18.52 -14.26 39.04
C GLY A 527 -18.40 -15.45 38.08
N PRO A 528 -17.19 -15.95 37.78
CA PRO A 528 -17.00 -17.10 36.88
C PRO A 528 -17.52 -18.42 37.47
N THR A 529 -17.73 -18.51 38.79
CA THR A 529 -18.27 -19.70 39.45
C THR A 529 -19.79 -19.80 39.27
N LEU A 530 -20.53 -18.68 39.36
CA LEU A 530 -21.99 -18.60 39.29
C LEU A 530 -22.54 -18.20 37.92
N MET A 531 -21.72 -17.63 37.03
CA MET A 531 -22.08 -17.17 35.68
C MET A 531 -21.14 -17.73 34.59
N ARG A 532 -21.07 -19.06 34.47
CA ARG A 532 -20.33 -19.68 33.36
C ARG A 532 -20.94 -19.27 32.01
N SER A 533 -20.09 -18.89 31.06
CA SER A 533 -20.50 -18.74 29.66
C SER A 533 -20.66 -20.11 29.00
N GLN A 534 -21.64 -20.23 28.09
CA GLN A 534 -21.90 -21.45 27.32
C GLN A 534 -20.93 -21.63 26.14
N GLU A 535 -20.23 -20.56 25.76
CA GLU A 535 -19.35 -20.45 24.58
C GLU A 535 -17.95 -20.04 25.07
N GLU A 536 -16.87 -20.75 24.68
CA GLU A 536 -15.48 -20.45 25.10
C GLU A 536 -14.76 -19.42 24.20
N THR A 537 -15.49 -18.41 23.73
CA THR A 537 -14.97 -17.42 22.77
C THR A 537 -14.20 -16.27 23.43
N VAL A 538 -13.36 -15.57 22.66
CA VAL A 538 -12.67 -14.34 23.13
C VAL A 538 -13.68 -13.27 23.60
N ALA A 539 -14.86 -13.21 22.96
CA ALA A 539 -15.95 -12.35 23.39
C ALA A 539 -16.52 -12.77 24.77
N ALA A 540 -16.60 -14.06 25.06
CA ALA A 540 -16.97 -14.54 26.40
C ALA A 540 -15.93 -14.14 27.46
N MET A 541 -14.63 -14.25 27.15
CA MET A 541 -13.54 -13.79 28.04
C MET A 541 -13.64 -12.29 28.37
N MET A 542 -13.90 -11.45 27.37
CA MET A 542 -14.12 -10.01 27.58
C MET A 542 -15.35 -9.67 28.44
N ASN A 543 -16.29 -10.60 28.59
CA ASN A 543 -17.48 -10.43 29.41
C ASN A 543 -17.30 -10.84 30.89
N ILE A 544 -16.21 -11.52 31.27
CA ILE A 544 -15.95 -11.94 32.66
C ILE A 544 -16.01 -10.76 33.64
N LYS A 545 -15.47 -9.59 33.27
CA LYS A 545 -15.56 -8.38 34.10
C LYS A 545 -16.99 -7.95 34.43
N PHE A 546 -17.96 -8.23 33.54
CA PHE A 546 -19.38 -7.94 33.79
C PHE A 546 -20.05 -9.05 34.62
N GLN A 547 -19.60 -10.31 34.53
CA GLN A 547 -20.03 -11.39 35.44
C GLN A 547 -19.69 -11.05 36.90
N ASN A 548 -18.47 -10.56 37.12
CA ASN A 548 -18.01 -10.10 38.43
C ASN A 548 -18.89 -8.97 38.97
N ILE A 549 -19.21 -7.97 38.13
CA ILE A 549 -20.11 -6.84 38.49
C ILE A 549 -21.54 -7.32 38.82
N VAL A 550 -22.10 -8.31 38.11
CA VAL A 550 -23.42 -8.87 38.46
C VAL A 550 -23.39 -9.50 39.85
N VAL A 551 -22.41 -10.36 40.13
CA VAL A 551 -22.32 -11.04 41.43
C VAL A 551 -21.98 -10.05 42.56
N GLU A 552 -21.13 -9.06 42.30
CA GLU A 552 -20.83 -7.96 43.24
C GLU A 552 -22.11 -7.19 43.61
N ILE A 553 -22.94 -6.81 42.63
CA ILE A 553 -24.22 -6.10 42.88
C ILE A 553 -25.21 -6.99 43.66
N ILE A 554 -25.28 -8.29 43.37
CA ILE A 554 -26.17 -9.22 44.08
C ILE A 554 -25.75 -9.34 45.55
N ILE A 555 -24.45 -9.46 45.85
CA ILE A 555 -23.96 -9.53 47.23
C ILE A 555 -24.15 -8.18 47.94
N GLU A 556 -23.69 -7.07 47.36
CA GLU A 556 -23.79 -5.72 47.95
C GLU A 556 -25.24 -5.33 48.31
N ASN A 557 -26.19 -5.73 47.47
CA ASN A 557 -27.60 -5.37 47.61
C ASN A 557 -28.49 -6.55 48.00
N HIS A 558 -27.95 -7.60 48.63
CA HIS A 558 -28.65 -8.83 49.05
C HIS A 558 -30.09 -8.59 49.52
N HIS A 559 -30.27 -7.80 50.58
CA HIS A 559 -31.60 -7.50 51.15
C HIS A 559 -32.57 -6.77 50.20
N LYS A 560 -32.07 -6.05 49.19
CA LYS A 560 -32.89 -5.39 48.16
C LYS A 560 -33.17 -6.30 46.97
N VAL A 561 -32.24 -7.19 46.63
CA VAL A 561 -32.23 -8.03 45.42
C VAL A 561 -32.99 -9.34 45.62
N LEU A 562 -33.03 -9.89 46.85
CA LEU A 562 -33.63 -11.20 47.13
C LEU A 562 -34.87 -11.17 48.04
N LEU A 563 -34.96 -10.24 49.00
CA LEU A 563 -36.07 -10.15 49.96
C LEU A 563 -37.21 -9.19 49.53
N SER A 564 -36.95 -8.21 48.65
CA SER A 564 -37.93 -7.16 48.32
C SER A 564 -38.92 -7.57 47.21
N SER A 565 -40.09 -8.08 47.60
CA SER A 565 -41.15 -8.48 46.66
C SER A 565 -41.95 -7.30 46.05
N ARG A 566 -41.52 -6.04 46.20
CA ARG A 566 -42.30 -4.83 45.86
C ARG A 566 -41.76 -3.99 44.68
N LEU A 567 -40.88 -4.55 43.84
CA LEU A 567 -40.36 -3.87 42.63
C LEU A 567 -40.65 -4.67 41.35
N LEU A 568 -41.93 -4.81 41.01
CA LEU A 568 -42.36 -5.40 39.73
C LEU A 568 -42.39 -4.36 38.61
N HIS A 569 -41.83 -4.75 37.45
CA HIS A 569 -41.73 -4.00 36.18
C HIS A 569 -40.72 -2.85 36.11
N PRO A 570 -39.65 -2.99 35.27
CA PRO A 570 -39.00 -1.85 34.64
C PRO A 570 -39.96 -1.28 33.58
N LEU A 571 -40.45 -0.06 33.80
CA LEU A 571 -41.08 0.72 32.73
C LEU A 571 -40.01 1.09 31.67
N PRO A 572 -40.34 1.09 30.37
CA PRO A 572 -39.44 1.63 29.36
C PRO A 572 -39.22 3.13 29.59
N PRO A 573 -38.05 3.69 29.23
CA PRO A 573 -37.78 5.11 29.39
C PRO A 573 -38.77 5.93 28.56
N GLN A 574 -39.59 6.74 29.23
CA GLN A 574 -40.56 7.61 28.58
C GLN A 574 -39.85 8.68 27.75
N ARG A 575 -40.23 8.82 26.48
CA ARG A 575 -39.90 10.01 25.68
C ARG A 575 -40.75 11.18 26.15
N LEU A 576 -40.29 11.90 27.17
CA LEU A 576 -40.81 13.23 27.51
C LEU A 576 -40.01 14.30 26.77
N ALA A 577 -40.71 15.15 26.03
CA ALA A 577 -40.13 16.30 25.35
C ALA A 577 -39.90 17.48 26.34
N CYS A 578 -38.96 18.36 26.01
CA CYS A 578 -38.76 19.64 26.71
C CYS A 578 -40.05 20.47 26.70
N PRO A 579 -40.32 21.28 27.75
CA PRO A 579 -39.85 22.68 27.73
C PRO A 579 -39.55 23.23 29.16
N PRO A 580 -39.43 24.56 29.39
CA PRO A 580 -38.42 25.48 28.85
C PRO A 580 -37.77 26.35 29.94
N GLN A 581 -36.76 27.17 29.60
CA GLN A 581 -36.60 28.47 30.26
C GLN A 581 -36.12 29.60 29.33
N GLN A 582 -36.44 30.83 29.74
CA GLN A 582 -36.31 32.11 29.02
C GLN A 582 -35.18 32.95 29.67
N ARG A 583 -34.63 34.06 29.15
CA ARG A 583 -34.81 34.88 27.92
C ARG A 583 -33.63 35.87 27.81
N ARG A 584 -33.56 36.60 26.67
CA ARG A 584 -33.24 38.04 26.46
C ARG A 584 -32.25 38.22 25.27
N LEU A 585 -32.44 39.15 24.33
CA LEU A 585 -33.51 40.14 24.07
C LEU A 585 -33.51 40.63 22.59
N LEU A 586 -34.70 41.02 22.08
CA LEU A 586 -34.96 41.98 20.96
C LEU A 586 -34.54 41.55 19.52
N ARG A 587 -35.21 42.00 18.43
CA ARG A 587 -36.35 42.94 18.26
C ARG A 587 -37.24 42.59 17.04
N SER A 588 -38.54 42.93 17.13
CA SER A 588 -39.56 43.23 16.07
C SER A 588 -39.46 42.60 14.65
N LEU A 589 -40.43 41.87 14.09
CA LEU A 589 -41.91 42.06 13.88
C LEU A 589 -42.29 42.64 12.47
N PRO A 590 -43.47 42.29 11.90
CA PRO A 590 -43.64 41.89 10.47
C PRO A 590 -44.81 42.68 9.80
N PRO A 591 -45.86 42.16 9.09
CA PRO A 591 -46.16 40.87 8.40
C PRO A 591 -46.94 40.94 7.04
N LYS A 592 -47.41 39.75 6.58
CA LYS A 592 -48.48 39.47 5.58
C LYS A 592 -48.11 39.56 4.08
N ALA A 593 -48.77 38.90 3.12
CA ALA A 593 -49.62 37.67 3.00
C ALA A 593 -50.19 37.66 1.54
N ALA A 594 -50.72 36.60 0.91
CA ALA A 594 -50.56 35.14 0.94
C ALA A 594 -51.39 34.52 -0.23
N GLN A 595 -51.04 33.30 -0.73
CA GLN A 595 -51.85 32.48 -1.70
C GLN A 595 -52.00 33.14 -3.12
N THR A 596 -52.34 32.53 -4.27
CA THR A 596 -52.42 31.16 -4.88
C THR A 596 -52.53 31.35 -6.42
N GLY A 597 -52.33 30.40 -7.36
CA GLY A 597 -51.89 28.99 -7.29
C GLY A 597 -52.22 28.20 -8.61
N ALA A 598 -51.46 27.12 -8.90
CA ALA A 598 -51.74 26.02 -9.86
C ALA A 598 -51.82 26.24 -11.41
N ILE A 599 -50.93 25.54 -12.15
CA ILE A 599 -51.19 24.72 -13.38
C ILE A 599 -51.69 25.46 -14.66
N LYS A 600 -51.00 25.46 -15.84
CA LYS A 600 -50.88 24.35 -16.82
C LYS A 600 -49.88 24.61 -18.00
N LYS A 601 -49.73 23.60 -18.87
CA LYS A 601 -48.78 23.35 -19.99
C LYS A 601 -48.57 24.41 -21.11
N THR A 602 -47.45 24.24 -21.83
CA THR A 602 -46.92 24.86 -23.08
C THR A 602 -47.81 24.75 -24.34
N PRO A 603 -47.65 25.63 -25.38
CA PRO A 603 -46.83 25.30 -26.58
C PRO A 603 -46.11 26.52 -27.26
N VAL A 604 -45.45 26.31 -28.42
CA VAL A 604 -44.60 27.26 -29.21
C VAL A 604 -44.74 26.99 -30.72
N PRO A 605 -45.05 27.98 -31.61
CA PRO A 605 -44.07 28.68 -32.49
C PRO A 605 -44.53 30.15 -32.80
N PRO A 606 -44.19 30.91 -33.90
CA PRO A 606 -43.21 30.76 -35.01
C PRO A 606 -42.32 32.02 -35.31
N LEU A 607 -41.70 32.10 -36.51
CA LEU A 607 -40.75 33.14 -37.00
C LEU A 607 -41.40 34.28 -37.82
N THR A 608 -40.68 35.40 -38.12
CA THR A 608 -40.31 35.89 -39.50
C THR A 608 -39.74 37.35 -39.62
N SER A 609 -39.04 37.65 -40.74
CA SER A 609 -38.59 38.99 -41.31
C SER A 609 -37.53 39.82 -40.54
N ARG A 610 -36.45 40.41 -41.14
CA ARG A 610 -36.20 41.32 -42.32
C ARG A 610 -36.73 42.76 -42.08
N ARG A 611 -36.06 43.89 -42.37
CA ARG A 611 -34.86 44.34 -43.17
C ARG A 611 -34.51 45.83 -42.73
N PRO A 612 -33.61 46.66 -43.34
CA PRO A 612 -32.46 46.48 -44.26
C PRO A 612 -31.15 47.25 -43.83
N LEU A 613 -30.17 47.40 -44.74
CA LEU A 613 -28.93 48.23 -44.65
C LEU A 613 -29.08 49.59 -45.40
N PRO A 614 -28.20 50.60 -45.20
CA PRO A 614 -26.95 50.80 -45.99
C PRO A 614 -25.73 51.22 -45.12
N GLY A 615 -24.49 51.46 -45.57
CA GLY A 615 -23.85 51.39 -46.91
C GLY A 615 -22.33 51.74 -46.82
N LEU A 616 -21.52 51.29 -47.80
CA LEU A 616 -20.04 51.44 -47.92
C LEU A 616 -19.63 52.82 -48.55
N PRO A 617 -18.33 53.26 -48.68
CA PRO A 617 -17.10 52.47 -48.95
C PRO A 617 -15.78 53.02 -48.26
N PRO A 618 -14.52 53.00 -48.80
CA PRO A 618 -13.41 52.34 -48.07
C PRO A 618 -12.01 53.04 -48.03
N SER A 619 -10.97 52.31 -47.56
CA SER A 619 -9.53 52.33 -47.94
C SER A 619 -8.45 52.72 -46.87
N SER A 620 -7.19 52.34 -47.17
CA SER A 620 -5.85 52.66 -46.58
C SER A 620 -5.25 51.90 -45.36
N LEU A 621 -4.57 50.78 -45.67
CA LEU A 621 -3.17 50.38 -45.32
C LEU A 621 -2.50 50.68 -43.95
N ARG A 622 -2.06 49.58 -43.29
CA ARG A 622 -0.87 49.40 -42.39
C ARG A 622 -0.83 50.13 -41.01
N PRO A 623 0.01 49.66 -40.05
CA PRO A 623 0.33 48.28 -39.69
C PRO A 623 0.14 47.97 -38.17
N SER A 624 -0.22 46.73 -37.83
CA SER A 624 -0.43 46.32 -36.43
C SER A 624 0.87 46.12 -35.65
N ARG A 625 0.84 46.38 -34.33
CA ARG A 625 1.96 46.18 -33.41
C ARG A 625 2.12 44.72 -33.00
N LEU A 626 3.35 44.31 -32.69
CA LEU A 626 3.63 43.06 -31.95
C LEU A 626 3.04 43.12 -30.53
N PRO A 627 2.44 42.03 -30.02
CA PRO A 627 2.08 41.91 -28.60
C PRO A 627 3.33 41.63 -27.74
N LEU A 628 3.32 42.08 -26.49
CA LEU A 628 4.41 41.79 -25.53
C LEU A 628 4.25 40.40 -24.91
N CYS A 629 5.38 39.75 -24.63
CA CYS A 629 5.42 38.52 -23.84
C CYS A 629 5.03 38.78 -22.37
N PRO A 630 4.34 37.84 -21.70
CA PRO A 630 4.15 37.87 -20.25
C PRO A 630 5.44 37.50 -19.49
N PRO A 631 5.61 37.92 -18.23
CA PRO A 631 6.77 37.55 -17.41
C PRO A 631 6.66 36.10 -16.89
N PRO A 632 7.79 35.42 -16.62
CA PRO A 632 7.79 34.07 -16.06
C PRO A 632 7.38 34.06 -14.57
N CYS A 633 6.58 33.06 -14.18
CA CYS A 633 6.24 32.81 -12.77
C CYS A 633 7.42 32.13 -12.03
N PRO A 634 7.59 32.38 -10.71
CA PRO A 634 8.72 31.87 -9.94
C PRO A 634 8.57 30.37 -9.60
N LEU A 635 9.66 29.61 -9.79
CA LEU A 635 9.74 28.21 -9.36
C LEU A 635 9.86 28.09 -7.83
N TYR A 636 9.01 27.26 -7.24
CA TYR A 636 9.00 26.99 -5.80
C TYR A 636 10.08 25.96 -5.44
N CYS A 637 11.00 26.31 -4.52
CA CYS A 637 12.08 25.42 -4.08
C CYS A 637 11.90 25.03 -2.60
N PRO A 638 11.70 23.74 -2.26
CA PRO A 638 11.58 23.29 -0.88
C PRO A 638 12.96 22.98 -0.26
N GLN A 639 13.42 23.81 0.67
CA GLN A 639 14.60 23.49 1.49
C GLN A 639 14.28 22.42 2.54
N ARG A 640 15.21 21.47 2.73
CA ARG A 640 15.57 20.85 4.02
C ARG A 640 16.96 20.22 3.94
N GLY A 641 17.83 20.55 4.88
CA GLY A 641 19.18 19.94 5.02
C GLY A 641 19.14 18.54 5.64
N PRO A 642 20.33 17.95 5.90
CA PRO A 642 20.96 18.22 7.19
C PRO A 642 22.44 18.66 7.11
N CYS A 643 23.03 18.94 8.28
CA CYS A 643 24.31 19.62 8.44
C CYS A 643 25.55 18.71 8.36
N LEU A 644 26.68 19.28 7.95
CA LEU A 644 28.03 18.76 8.23
C LEU A 644 28.60 19.46 9.48
N PRO A 645 29.26 18.74 10.42
CA PRO A 645 30.08 19.34 11.47
C PRO A 645 31.48 19.70 10.94
N LYS A 646 32.18 20.59 11.65
CA LYS A 646 33.54 21.04 11.30
C LYS A 646 34.49 20.95 12.50
N GLU A 647 35.73 20.59 12.21
CA GLU A 647 36.97 20.90 12.94
C GLU A 647 37.15 20.45 14.41
N THR A 648 38.16 19.59 14.61
CA THR A 648 38.96 19.52 15.86
C THR A 648 40.45 19.51 15.54
N GLN A 649 41.23 20.16 16.40
CA GLN A 649 42.69 20.19 16.45
C GLN A 649 43.10 19.70 17.85
N THR A 650 44.28 19.16 18.18
CA THR A 650 45.62 19.00 17.57
C THR A 650 46.32 17.87 18.40
N PRO A 651 47.61 17.49 18.25
CA PRO A 651 48.62 17.68 17.19
C PRO A 651 49.35 16.36 16.80
N LEU A 652 50.44 16.43 16.01
CA LEU A 652 51.74 15.79 16.33
C LEU A 652 52.87 16.18 15.35
N CYS A 653 54.08 16.35 15.90
CA CYS A 653 55.39 16.40 15.20
C CYS A 653 56.01 14.97 15.16
N PRO A 654 57.22 14.69 14.60
CA PRO A 654 58.27 15.62 14.13
C PRO A 654 58.99 15.28 12.80
N GLN A 655 59.65 16.27 12.19
CA GLN A 655 61.13 16.42 12.20
C GLN A 655 61.53 17.81 11.70
#